data_AF-A0A9D6QYN8-F1
#
_entry.id   AF-A0A9D6QYN8-F1
#
_cell.length_a   1.000
_cell.length_b   1.000
_cell.length_c   1.000
_cell.angle_alpha   90.00
_cell.angle_beta   90.00
_cell.angle_gamma   90.00
#
_symmetry.space_group_name_H-M   'P 1'
#
loop_
_entity.id
_entity.type
_entity.pdbx_description
1 polymer ?
#
loop_
_entity_poly.entity_id
_entity_poly.type
_entity_poly.pdbx_seq_one_letter_code
_entity_poly.pdbx_strand_id
1 'polypeptide(L)'
;MESLAFYLLSAFAILWYVLDFVSAKRALEFRRVAWLIALAFFARLLAAVLWGKGDPYDIESWGMLARAVIEQKNAYVDPIFVGVPPRLPWLPFQIYFFALAEIFARSFDLPFVTVVKIIPILADVGITALVFYGARALTRDNSRAWHLGLLYAFNPLSILDVSIHGQFDSIPLLCALAAWFVFQFNAPRRFNATLTGLLLGIGILDKTWPVILLPLFLIKATTWRSRTAIALFAGGVPFVGTFIYALIVNGNVFQILSVAASYQSIAGTWGWTQLIGLNWASLAPTEATVFGKLLALGALGIYYAYFARKLDLMRGMLSAVLLLFAVAPGLNIYYLMWLVPFALLANGTNGLRVFIAPAFLWMANFYFSFNPLGIISAPILFTSLALLLWGVVIGWLVANLKNISLPRFNPYLALLAALSIFAIGPLLGPGYFWGAHDGRHSVYFLYEFDRAIQDGVFYPRWAPDFTFGYGYPFFNIYAPGAYFIGEALHLIGFEFVTAVKIVFGLAIIFSGFAMFGFVKRLTRSDAAAFIAGLVYIYIPYHIVDVYVRANLAESVALVFLPLAFWGFYETVLNPNRVTILVAALAYGATLFTHNGIALLITPVLGLWVFALMIWRARDQSVRAISAFVRRGLAPMFSLLLGIGLASIFAIPAVLEFQAVSTQQWLGNYYDYTNHFVYLYQLFSPFWGFGISKPGPVDDMSFQFGVTPILLAIFSTVAIVRNHNGMRRVLIFFAVMTIVIAILMLAISLPIWEALRITTFAQFPWRLLTLATISLSILAGAIILTDDAANESHNVSLSTLLLGALILLGSFPYLNVPTQVEAKEGQVGALGLLKFEQSANEMTGITAWVQEQPSWSPMADVIVANKKLKSKIDYTEFSQDEVWIGVIPGGLRANGERVAFTSTGDNNWITFNQFYYPGWRVYFVKPFSAEIIGELPIQIVGEYGRMRVQIPRGEHWLMLRFDDTPVRAIGALISAASVLLALGILIWEIRVQRKSHARAAR
;
A
#
# COMPACT_ATOMS: atom_id res chain seq x y z
N MET A 1 47.63 -15.18 3.37
CA MET A 1 46.33 -15.76 2.92
C MET A 1 45.46 -14.68 2.29
N GLU A 2 45.15 -13.58 2.99
CA GLU A 2 44.30 -12.49 2.47
C GLU A 2 44.85 -11.84 1.19
N SER A 3 46.17 -11.54 1.12
CA SER A 3 46.80 -11.02 -0.11
C SER A 3 46.73 -12.02 -1.27
N LEU A 4 46.85 -13.32 -0.98
CA LEU A 4 46.76 -14.39 -2.00
C LEU A 4 45.34 -14.50 -2.56
N ALA A 5 44.32 -14.39 -1.69
CA ALA A 5 42.92 -14.31 -2.11
C ALA A 5 42.66 -13.08 -2.99
N PHE A 6 43.21 -11.91 -2.63
CA PHE A 6 43.11 -10.69 -3.43
C PHE A 6 43.76 -10.85 -4.83
N TYR A 7 44.97 -11.41 -4.91
CA TYR A 7 45.65 -11.66 -6.19
C TYR A 7 44.88 -12.65 -7.05
N LEU A 8 44.33 -13.72 -6.46
CA LEU A 8 43.50 -14.69 -7.18
C LEU A 8 42.24 -14.04 -7.77
N LEU A 9 41.56 -13.20 -6.99
CA LEU A 9 40.36 -12.48 -7.45
C LEU A 9 40.66 -11.46 -8.54
N SER A 10 41.80 -10.77 -8.41
CA SER A 10 42.32 -9.87 -9.45
C SER A 10 42.63 -10.65 -10.73
N ALA A 11 43.21 -11.85 -10.60
CA ALA A 11 43.45 -12.74 -11.73
C ALA A 11 42.14 -13.20 -12.38
N PHE A 12 41.08 -13.50 -11.62
CA PHE A 12 39.76 -13.81 -12.17
C PHE A 12 39.13 -12.61 -12.88
N ALA A 13 39.25 -11.40 -12.35
CA ALA A 13 38.77 -10.19 -13.00
C ALA A 13 39.48 -9.94 -14.34
N ILE A 14 40.81 -10.09 -14.38
CA ILE A 14 41.61 -10.00 -15.63
C ILE A 14 41.19 -11.12 -16.59
N LEU A 15 41.10 -12.35 -16.10
CA LEU A 15 40.68 -13.51 -16.90
C LEU A 15 39.31 -13.29 -17.53
N TRP A 16 38.36 -12.69 -16.81
CA TRP A 16 37.03 -12.39 -17.35
C TRP A 16 37.11 -11.49 -18.60
N TYR A 17 37.92 -10.42 -18.56
CA TYR A 17 38.12 -9.52 -19.72
C TYR A 17 38.89 -10.21 -20.85
N VAL A 18 39.90 -11.03 -20.53
CA VAL A 18 40.62 -11.84 -21.53
C VAL A 18 39.65 -12.79 -22.23
N LEU A 19 38.79 -13.47 -21.47
CA LEU A 19 37.79 -14.37 -22.01
C LEU A 19 36.78 -13.63 -22.88
N ASP A 20 36.26 -12.47 -22.48
CA ASP A 20 35.33 -11.66 -23.30
C ASP A 20 35.98 -11.14 -24.60
N PHE A 21 37.28 -10.85 -24.59
CA PHE A 21 38.01 -10.42 -25.78
C PHE A 21 38.28 -11.58 -26.76
N VAL A 22 38.54 -12.79 -26.25
CA VAL A 22 38.80 -13.98 -27.08
C VAL A 22 37.49 -14.53 -27.66
N SER A 23 37.27 -14.29 -28.95
CA SER A 23 36.02 -14.70 -29.63
C SER A 23 35.76 -16.22 -29.52
N ALA A 24 34.48 -16.59 -29.41
CA ALA A 24 33.98 -17.97 -29.35
C ALA A 24 34.37 -18.86 -30.57
N LYS A 25 35.03 -18.32 -31.60
CA LYS A 25 35.43 -19.06 -32.80
C LYS A 25 36.68 -19.95 -32.61
N ARG A 26 37.44 -19.81 -31.50
CA ARG A 26 38.70 -20.56 -31.27
C ARG A 26 38.74 -21.40 -29.98
N ALA A 27 37.58 -21.86 -29.49
CA ALA A 27 37.53 -22.71 -28.29
C ALA A 27 37.48 -24.21 -28.64
N LEU A 28 38.44 -24.95 -28.07
CA LEU A 28 38.74 -26.39 -28.16
C LEU A 28 37.52 -27.34 -28.24
N GLU A 29 37.74 -28.52 -28.84
CA GLU A 29 36.77 -29.62 -29.04
C GLU A 29 36.12 -30.19 -27.74
N PHE A 30 36.54 -29.73 -26.55
CA PHE A 30 36.05 -30.19 -25.24
C PHE A 30 34.79 -29.45 -24.76
N ARG A 31 33.64 -29.68 -25.41
CA ARG A 31 32.35 -29.01 -25.09
C ARG A 31 31.42 -29.83 -24.18
N ARG A 32 31.86 -30.21 -22.97
CA ARG A 32 30.95 -30.82 -21.96
C ARG A 32 30.61 -29.81 -20.86
N VAL A 33 29.32 -29.61 -20.60
CA VAL A 33 28.81 -28.74 -19.52
C VAL A 33 29.33 -29.16 -18.14
N ALA A 34 29.64 -30.45 -17.95
CA ALA A 34 30.23 -30.98 -16.72
C ALA A 34 31.58 -30.31 -16.37
N TRP A 35 32.43 -30.03 -17.37
CA TRP A 35 33.68 -29.31 -17.13
C TRP A 35 33.46 -27.86 -16.72
N LEU A 36 32.47 -27.20 -17.33
CA LEU A 36 32.11 -25.85 -16.97
C LEU A 36 31.63 -25.77 -15.51
N ILE A 37 30.78 -26.71 -15.09
CA ILE A 37 30.28 -26.85 -13.72
C ILE A 37 31.45 -27.12 -12.76
N ALA A 38 32.36 -28.04 -13.12
CA ALA A 38 33.52 -28.37 -12.30
C ALA A 38 34.48 -27.18 -12.13
N LEU A 39 34.75 -26.42 -13.20
CA LEU A 39 35.56 -25.20 -13.15
C LEU A 39 34.91 -24.14 -12.26
N ALA A 40 33.60 -23.92 -12.41
CA ALA A 40 32.87 -22.97 -11.58
C ALA A 40 32.91 -23.35 -10.10
N PHE A 41 32.71 -24.62 -9.79
CA PHE A 41 32.76 -25.15 -8.42
C PHE A 41 34.17 -25.00 -7.83
N PHE A 42 35.20 -25.40 -8.59
CA PHE A 42 36.59 -25.29 -8.14
C PHE A 42 37.01 -23.84 -7.90
N ALA A 43 36.64 -22.91 -8.79
CA ALA A 43 36.96 -21.48 -8.63
C ALA A 43 36.38 -20.89 -7.33
N ARG A 44 35.11 -21.22 -7.00
CA ARG A 44 34.43 -20.77 -5.78
C ARG A 44 35.00 -21.45 -4.54
N LEU A 45 35.18 -22.77 -4.58
CA LEU A 45 35.72 -23.54 -3.46
C LEU A 45 37.15 -23.11 -3.12
N LEU A 46 38.01 -22.96 -4.13
CA LEU A 46 39.38 -22.49 -3.94
C LEU A 46 39.41 -21.09 -3.30
N ALA A 47 38.60 -20.15 -3.79
CA ALA A 47 38.50 -18.82 -3.21
C ALA A 47 37.99 -18.87 -1.75
N ALA A 48 36.98 -19.68 -1.46
CA ALA A 48 36.42 -19.83 -0.12
C ALA A 48 37.44 -20.44 0.87
N VAL A 49 38.19 -21.45 0.44
CA VAL A 49 39.23 -22.12 1.26
C VAL A 49 40.42 -21.19 1.50
N LEU A 50 40.90 -20.48 0.48
CA LEU A 50 42.03 -19.54 0.62
C LEU A 50 41.70 -18.35 1.50
N TRP A 51 40.43 -17.92 1.50
CA TRP A 51 39.95 -16.86 2.37
C TRP A 51 39.78 -17.36 3.81
N GLY A 52 39.19 -18.54 4.00
CA GLY A 52 39.05 -19.22 5.30
C GLY A 52 38.16 -18.51 6.32
N LYS A 53 37.63 -17.32 5.99
CA LYS A 53 36.76 -16.48 6.81
C LYS A 53 35.48 -16.14 6.04
N GLY A 54 34.62 -15.29 6.57
CA GLY A 54 33.54 -14.63 5.83
C GLY A 54 33.37 -13.20 6.34
N ASP A 55 32.30 -12.51 5.94
CA ASP A 55 31.94 -11.26 6.59
C ASP A 55 31.68 -11.51 8.09
N PRO A 56 32.38 -10.83 9.01
CA PRO A 56 32.27 -11.14 10.43
C PRO A 56 30.86 -10.98 10.97
N TYR A 57 30.15 -9.94 10.53
CA TYR A 57 28.81 -9.62 11.03
C TYR A 57 27.76 -10.59 10.49
N ASP A 58 27.78 -10.89 9.19
CA ASP A 58 26.82 -11.80 8.57
C ASP A 58 27.05 -13.25 9.01
N ILE A 59 28.29 -13.73 9.05
CA ILE A 59 28.58 -15.11 9.50
C ILE A 59 28.18 -15.32 10.96
N GLU A 60 28.43 -14.35 11.83
CA GLU A 60 27.96 -14.39 13.22
C GLU A 60 26.42 -14.43 13.26
N SER A 61 25.77 -13.58 12.46
CA SER A 61 24.30 -13.53 12.34
C SER A 61 23.70 -14.87 11.93
N TRP A 62 24.28 -15.55 10.92
CA TRP A 62 23.84 -16.89 10.50
C TRP A 62 23.94 -17.90 11.63
N GLY A 63 25.05 -17.89 12.40
CA GLY A 63 25.25 -18.79 13.51
C GLY A 63 24.27 -18.53 14.66
N MET A 64 23.96 -17.27 14.94
CA MET A 64 22.94 -16.90 15.94
C MET A 64 21.54 -17.33 15.51
N LEU A 65 21.19 -17.11 14.24
CA LEU A 65 19.90 -17.52 13.68
C LEU A 65 19.76 -19.05 13.64
N ALA A 66 20.82 -19.77 13.28
CA ALA A 66 20.86 -21.22 13.31
C ALA A 66 20.51 -21.76 14.70
N ARG A 67 21.15 -21.22 15.75
CA ARG A 67 20.88 -21.60 17.14
C ARG A 67 19.45 -21.24 17.57
N ALA A 68 18.96 -20.06 17.20
CA ALA A 68 17.59 -19.65 17.51
C ALA A 68 16.54 -20.62 16.92
N VAL A 69 16.73 -21.07 15.68
CA VAL A 69 15.85 -22.06 15.05
C VAL A 69 15.93 -23.42 15.74
N ILE A 70 17.15 -23.89 16.04
CA ILE A 70 17.37 -25.18 16.75
C ILE A 70 16.69 -25.17 18.13
N GLU A 71 16.73 -24.03 18.83
CA GLU A 71 16.12 -23.81 20.14
C GLU A 71 14.63 -23.41 20.06
N GLN A 72 14.03 -23.38 18.87
CA GLN A 72 12.63 -22.96 18.63
C GLN A 72 12.29 -21.56 19.17
N LYS A 73 13.28 -20.66 19.18
CA LYS A 73 13.09 -19.25 19.54
C LYS A 73 12.58 -18.45 18.35
N ASN A 74 11.59 -17.60 18.58
CA ASN A 74 11.07 -16.70 17.56
C ASN A 74 12.07 -15.56 17.31
N ALA A 75 12.74 -15.58 16.16
CA ALA A 75 13.73 -14.57 15.80
C ALA A 75 13.11 -13.22 15.40
N TYR A 76 11.83 -13.19 15.00
CA TYR A 76 11.16 -11.97 14.51
C TYR A 76 10.56 -11.08 15.61
N VAL A 77 10.69 -11.48 16.87
CA VAL A 77 10.31 -10.67 18.05
C VAL A 77 11.53 -10.21 18.85
N ASP A 78 12.70 -10.80 18.62
CA ASP A 78 13.88 -10.56 19.44
C ASP A 78 14.65 -9.33 18.90
N PRO A 79 14.84 -8.28 19.72
CA PRO A 79 15.55 -7.07 19.33
C PRO A 79 16.95 -7.32 18.75
N ILE A 80 17.60 -8.43 19.10
CA ILE A 80 18.93 -8.76 18.58
C ILE A 80 18.91 -9.04 17.07
N PHE A 81 17.79 -9.53 16.54
CA PHE A 81 17.63 -9.88 15.13
C PHE A 81 16.92 -8.79 14.32
N VAL A 82 15.94 -8.11 14.92
CA VAL A 82 15.12 -7.07 14.27
C VAL A 82 15.60 -5.63 14.53
N GLY A 83 16.63 -5.45 15.35
CA GLY A 83 17.23 -4.15 15.65
C GLY A 83 17.93 -3.49 14.47
N VAL A 84 18.62 -2.37 14.72
CA VAL A 84 19.39 -1.64 13.70
C VAL A 84 20.88 -1.74 14.02
N PRO A 85 21.72 -2.32 13.15
CA PRO A 85 21.39 -2.98 11.89
C PRO A 85 20.66 -4.34 12.08
N PRO A 86 19.74 -4.72 11.18
CA PRO A 86 18.98 -5.96 11.31
C PRO A 86 19.81 -7.17 10.88
N ARG A 87 19.75 -8.24 11.67
CA ARG A 87 20.37 -9.55 11.36
C ARG A 87 19.42 -10.49 10.61
N LEU A 88 18.10 -10.26 10.70
CA LEU A 88 17.07 -11.01 9.95
C LEU A 88 16.04 -10.09 9.30
N PRO A 89 16.32 -9.58 8.09
CA PRO A 89 15.39 -8.72 7.36
C PRO A 89 14.57 -9.43 6.27
N TRP A 90 14.59 -10.75 6.17
CA TRP A 90 13.88 -11.51 5.10
C TRP A 90 12.88 -12.51 5.67
N LEU A 91 12.13 -13.18 4.80
CA LEU A 91 11.17 -14.23 5.18
C LEU A 91 11.91 -15.52 5.64
N PRO A 92 11.23 -16.45 6.34
CA PRO A 92 11.92 -17.57 6.99
C PRO A 92 12.12 -18.74 6.03
N PHE A 93 13.24 -18.75 5.30
CA PHE A 93 13.72 -19.92 4.54
C PHE A 93 15.17 -20.26 4.88
N GLN A 94 16.00 -19.23 4.83
CA GLN A 94 17.44 -19.31 4.96
C GLN A 94 17.89 -19.81 6.33
N ILE A 95 17.11 -19.47 7.35
CA ILE A 95 17.35 -19.85 8.73
C ILE A 95 17.38 -21.37 8.93
N TYR A 96 16.64 -22.14 8.11
CA TYR A 96 16.66 -23.60 8.17
C TYR A 96 17.96 -24.18 7.63
N PHE A 97 18.52 -23.60 6.56
CA PHE A 97 19.80 -24.09 6.05
C PHE A 97 20.97 -23.64 6.94
N PHE A 98 20.87 -22.49 7.61
CA PHE A 98 21.83 -22.12 8.66
C PHE A 98 21.80 -23.13 9.81
N ALA A 99 20.62 -23.54 10.25
CA ALA A 99 20.46 -24.57 11.28
C ALA A 99 21.06 -25.92 10.84
N LEU A 100 20.79 -26.35 9.61
CA LEU A 100 21.39 -27.58 9.06
C LEU A 100 22.91 -27.49 8.98
N ALA A 101 23.46 -26.34 8.57
CA ALA A 101 24.90 -26.12 8.53
C ALA A 101 25.53 -26.16 9.93
N GLU A 102 24.87 -25.58 10.95
CA GLU A 102 25.33 -25.62 12.34
C GLU A 102 25.31 -27.05 12.90
N ILE A 103 24.25 -27.82 12.65
CA ILE A 103 24.15 -29.22 13.08
C ILE A 103 25.26 -30.04 12.43
N PHE A 104 25.47 -29.88 11.13
CA PHE A 104 26.50 -30.61 10.40
C PHE A 104 27.90 -30.22 10.86
N ALA A 105 28.17 -28.91 10.99
CA ALA A 105 29.45 -28.38 11.48
C ALA A 105 29.82 -28.98 12.84
N ARG A 106 28.88 -29.01 13.79
CA ARG A 106 29.10 -29.60 15.11
C ARG A 106 29.25 -31.12 15.08
N SER A 107 28.50 -31.81 14.23
CA SER A 107 28.53 -33.28 14.15
C SER A 107 29.85 -33.82 13.60
N PHE A 108 30.55 -33.03 12.78
CA PHE A 108 31.81 -33.43 12.11
C PHE A 108 33.02 -32.60 12.54
N ASP A 109 32.88 -31.75 13.57
CA ASP A 109 33.93 -30.83 14.05
C ASP A 109 34.53 -29.96 12.93
N LEU A 110 33.65 -29.43 12.07
CA LEU A 110 34.01 -28.54 10.96
C LEU A 110 33.69 -27.09 11.29
N PRO A 111 34.46 -26.10 10.78
CA PRO A 111 34.13 -24.69 10.96
C PRO A 111 32.79 -24.33 10.33
N PHE A 112 31.88 -23.73 11.11
CA PHE A 112 30.56 -23.31 10.63
C PHE A 112 30.63 -22.44 9.37
N VAL A 113 31.58 -21.48 9.34
CA VAL A 113 31.81 -20.59 8.19
C VAL A 113 32.11 -21.34 6.88
N THR A 114 32.75 -22.51 6.97
CA THR A 114 33.05 -23.35 5.80
C THR A 114 31.78 -24.08 5.34
N VAL A 115 31.03 -24.64 6.28
CA VAL A 115 29.83 -25.45 5.99
C VAL A 115 28.69 -24.57 5.46
N VAL A 116 28.44 -23.41 6.08
CA VAL A 116 27.33 -22.52 5.72
C VAL A 116 27.44 -21.97 4.29
N LYS A 117 28.67 -21.85 3.76
CA LYS A 117 28.94 -21.39 2.39
C LYS A 117 28.67 -22.44 1.31
N ILE A 118 28.57 -23.72 1.66
CA ILE A 118 28.43 -24.80 0.66
C ILE A 118 27.16 -24.64 -0.18
N ILE A 119 26.02 -24.37 0.46
CA ILE A 119 24.73 -24.25 -0.24
C ILE A 119 24.73 -23.04 -1.20
N PRO A 120 25.13 -21.83 -0.77
CA PRO A 120 25.33 -20.70 -1.68
C PRO A 120 26.28 -20.99 -2.85
N ILE A 121 27.39 -21.69 -2.62
CA ILE A 121 28.35 -22.08 -3.67
C ILE A 121 27.67 -22.98 -4.69
N LEU A 122 26.94 -24.00 -4.24
CA LEU A 122 26.24 -24.93 -5.12
C LEU A 122 25.14 -24.22 -5.93
N ALA A 123 24.43 -23.27 -5.33
CA ALA A 123 23.44 -22.47 -6.03
C ALA A 123 24.08 -21.61 -7.13
N ASP A 124 25.22 -20.97 -6.87
CA ASP A 124 25.95 -20.15 -7.84
C ASP A 124 26.54 -20.98 -8.99
N VAL A 125 26.99 -22.20 -8.69
CA VAL A 125 27.38 -23.18 -9.72
C VAL A 125 26.17 -23.60 -10.57
N GLY A 126 24.99 -23.76 -9.95
CA GLY A 126 23.74 -23.98 -10.66
C GLY A 126 23.38 -22.86 -11.63
N ILE A 127 23.66 -21.60 -11.28
CA ILE A 127 23.46 -20.46 -12.18
C ILE A 127 24.36 -20.58 -13.42
N THR A 128 25.61 -21.02 -13.26
CA THR A 128 26.51 -21.29 -14.39
C THR A 128 25.89 -22.27 -15.38
N ALA A 129 25.29 -23.35 -14.87
CA ALA A 129 24.60 -24.33 -15.70
C ALA A 129 23.38 -23.73 -16.41
N LEU A 130 22.56 -22.93 -15.72
CA LEU A 130 21.40 -22.26 -16.32
C LEU A 130 21.78 -21.21 -17.36
N VAL A 131 22.87 -20.47 -17.17
CA VAL A 131 23.39 -19.53 -18.18
C VAL A 131 23.78 -20.32 -19.44
N PHE A 132 24.48 -21.45 -19.29
CA PHE A 132 24.81 -22.32 -20.42
C PHE A 132 23.55 -22.85 -21.14
N TYR A 133 22.62 -23.47 -20.42
CA TYR A 133 21.42 -24.05 -21.03
C TYR A 133 20.50 -22.98 -21.64
N GLY A 134 20.35 -21.84 -20.96
CA GLY A 134 19.58 -20.70 -21.45
C GLY A 134 20.18 -20.11 -22.72
N ALA A 135 21.49 -19.87 -22.74
CA ALA A 135 22.18 -19.36 -23.92
C ALA A 135 22.12 -20.36 -25.09
N ARG A 136 22.25 -21.66 -24.81
CA ARG A 136 22.11 -22.72 -25.81
C ARG A 136 20.70 -22.75 -26.38
N ALA A 137 19.67 -22.61 -25.55
CA ALA A 137 18.28 -22.59 -25.99
C ALA A 137 17.97 -21.34 -26.84
N LEU A 138 18.52 -20.17 -26.48
CA LEU A 138 18.33 -18.91 -27.21
C LEU A 138 19.05 -18.86 -28.55
N THR A 139 20.30 -19.30 -28.59
CA THR A 139 21.19 -19.10 -29.75
C THR A 139 21.33 -20.32 -30.65
N ARG A 140 21.02 -21.52 -30.12
CA ARG A 140 21.32 -22.83 -30.73
C ARG A 140 22.81 -23.04 -31.04
N ASP A 141 23.69 -22.23 -30.46
CA ASP A 141 25.14 -22.30 -30.64
C ASP A 141 25.80 -22.74 -29.33
N ASN A 142 26.31 -23.98 -29.31
CA ASN A 142 27.01 -24.54 -28.17
C ASN A 142 28.30 -23.78 -27.83
N SER A 143 28.99 -23.19 -28.81
CA SER A 143 30.22 -22.43 -28.57
C SER A 143 29.92 -21.15 -27.81
N ARG A 144 28.91 -20.41 -28.29
CA ARG A 144 28.45 -19.19 -27.64
C ARG A 144 27.87 -19.48 -26.25
N ALA A 145 27.09 -20.55 -26.10
CA ALA A 145 26.55 -20.96 -24.82
C ALA A 145 27.65 -21.32 -23.81
N TRP A 146 28.65 -22.07 -24.26
CA TRP A 146 29.80 -22.42 -23.42
C TRP A 146 30.58 -21.17 -23.02
N HIS A 147 30.85 -20.26 -23.95
CA HIS A 147 31.55 -19.01 -23.69
C HIS A 147 30.83 -18.13 -22.67
N LEU A 148 29.50 -17.94 -22.79
CA LEU A 148 28.73 -17.17 -21.81
C LEU A 148 28.70 -17.85 -20.44
N GLY A 149 28.59 -19.18 -20.40
CA GLY A 149 28.71 -19.94 -19.16
C GLY A 149 30.08 -19.77 -18.51
N LEU A 150 31.15 -19.75 -19.30
CA LEU A 150 32.52 -19.59 -18.81
C LEU A 150 32.77 -18.17 -18.25
N LEU A 151 32.21 -17.14 -18.90
CA LEU A 151 32.22 -15.78 -18.37
C LEU A 151 31.53 -15.68 -17.01
N TYR A 152 30.46 -16.43 -16.77
CA TYR A 152 29.84 -16.48 -15.46
C TYR A 152 30.62 -17.34 -14.45
N ALA A 153 31.19 -18.46 -14.89
CA ALA A 153 32.00 -19.35 -14.04
C ALA A 153 33.17 -18.61 -13.37
N PHE A 154 33.82 -17.70 -14.10
CA PHE A 154 34.92 -16.86 -13.63
C PHE A 154 34.51 -15.41 -13.35
N ASN A 155 33.22 -15.14 -13.15
CA ASN A 155 32.76 -13.79 -12.81
C ASN A 155 33.30 -13.38 -11.41
N PRO A 156 34.13 -12.32 -11.31
CA PRO A 156 34.74 -11.96 -10.04
C PRO A 156 33.71 -11.51 -8.99
N LEU A 157 32.57 -10.95 -9.41
CA LEU A 157 31.53 -10.46 -8.48
C LEU A 157 30.84 -11.61 -7.74
N SER A 158 30.50 -12.71 -8.41
CA SER A 158 29.83 -13.83 -7.74
C SER A 158 30.79 -14.65 -6.88
N ILE A 159 32.07 -14.73 -7.28
CA ILE A 159 33.11 -15.36 -6.46
C ILE A 159 33.33 -14.54 -5.18
N LEU A 160 33.42 -13.21 -5.27
CA LEU A 160 33.49 -12.31 -4.10
C LEU A 160 32.28 -12.49 -3.18
N ASP A 161 31.08 -12.45 -3.73
CA ASP A 161 29.83 -12.55 -2.96
C ASP A 161 29.71 -13.87 -2.19
N VAL A 162 29.83 -14.99 -2.90
CA VAL A 162 29.53 -16.29 -2.33
C VAL A 162 30.73 -16.88 -1.59
N SER A 163 31.95 -16.66 -2.09
CA SER A 163 33.15 -17.33 -1.56
C SER A 163 33.87 -16.49 -0.51
N ILE A 164 33.99 -15.18 -0.72
CA ILE A 164 34.69 -14.27 0.21
C ILE A 164 33.72 -13.80 1.30
N HIS A 165 32.63 -13.13 0.93
CA HIS A 165 31.65 -12.64 1.90
C HIS A 165 30.91 -13.80 2.57
N GLY A 166 30.38 -14.74 1.79
CA GLY A 166 29.54 -15.84 2.30
C GLY A 166 28.06 -15.53 2.24
N GLN A 167 27.66 -14.67 1.30
CA GLN A 167 26.29 -14.30 1.07
C GLN A 167 25.56 -15.40 0.29
N PHE A 168 24.24 -15.43 0.38
CA PHE A 168 23.39 -16.45 -0.26
C PHE A 168 22.51 -15.90 -1.38
N ASP A 169 22.85 -14.75 -1.96
CA ASP A 169 22.12 -14.12 -3.07
C ASP A 169 22.06 -14.97 -4.35
N SER A 170 22.93 -15.98 -4.46
CA SER A 170 22.88 -17.00 -5.51
C SER A 170 21.63 -17.90 -5.45
N ILE A 171 21.04 -18.15 -4.27
CA ILE A 171 19.84 -18.99 -4.10
C ILE A 171 18.60 -18.34 -4.76
N PRO A 172 18.21 -17.09 -4.42
CA PRO A 172 17.05 -16.45 -5.02
C PRO A 172 17.28 -16.13 -6.50
N LEU A 173 18.53 -15.82 -6.88
CA LEU A 173 18.91 -15.59 -8.27
C LEU A 173 18.81 -16.85 -9.13
N LEU A 174 19.23 -18.01 -8.61
CA LEU A 174 19.04 -19.32 -9.25
C LEU A 174 17.55 -19.59 -9.48
N CYS A 175 16.73 -19.36 -8.45
CA CYS A 175 15.28 -19.55 -8.51
C CYS A 175 14.63 -18.66 -9.58
N ALA A 176 15.00 -17.38 -9.65
CA ALA A 176 14.51 -16.44 -10.66
C ALA A 176 14.89 -16.86 -12.10
N LEU A 177 16.13 -17.31 -12.31
CA LEU A 177 16.59 -17.81 -13.62
C LEU A 177 15.95 -19.13 -14.01
N ALA A 178 15.78 -20.05 -13.07
CA ALA A 178 15.09 -21.31 -13.29
C ALA A 178 13.63 -21.05 -13.67
N ALA A 179 12.96 -20.12 -12.99
CA ALA A 179 11.59 -19.72 -13.31
C ALA A 179 11.48 -19.15 -14.72
N TRP A 180 12.42 -18.29 -15.14
CA TRP A 180 12.53 -17.81 -16.51
C TRP A 180 12.73 -18.96 -17.51
N PHE A 181 13.67 -19.86 -17.25
CA PHE A 181 14.00 -20.96 -18.16
C PHE A 181 12.80 -21.88 -18.38
N VAL A 182 12.11 -22.27 -17.29
CA VAL A 182 10.88 -23.07 -17.34
C VAL A 182 9.77 -22.34 -18.10
N PHE A 183 9.56 -21.05 -17.82
CA PHE A 183 8.52 -20.26 -18.45
C PHE A 183 8.75 -20.08 -19.96
N GLN A 184 10.01 -19.89 -20.36
CA GLN A 184 10.39 -19.55 -21.72
C GLN A 184 10.45 -20.78 -22.63
N PHE A 185 10.96 -21.92 -22.15
CA PHE A 185 11.35 -23.03 -23.04
C PHE A 185 10.59 -24.35 -22.85
N ASN A 186 9.98 -24.61 -21.69
CA ASN A 186 9.25 -25.87 -21.47
C ASN A 186 7.74 -25.66 -21.70
N ALA A 187 7.07 -26.55 -22.45
CA ALA A 187 5.60 -26.63 -22.62
C ALA A 187 5.11 -28.00 -22.10
N PRO A 188 3.95 -28.13 -21.40
CA PRO A 188 2.65 -27.47 -21.62
C PRO A 188 2.21 -26.40 -20.58
N ARG A 189 1.31 -25.50 -21.02
CA ARG A 189 0.99 -24.15 -20.46
C ARG A 189 0.56 -24.04 -18.98
N ARG A 190 0.14 -25.12 -18.29
CA ARG A 190 -0.36 -25.05 -16.90
C ARG A 190 0.66 -25.54 -15.88
N PHE A 191 1.24 -26.72 -16.08
CA PHE A 191 2.25 -27.28 -15.18
C PHE A 191 3.47 -26.36 -15.07
N ASN A 192 3.93 -25.81 -16.21
CA ASN A 192 5.07 -24.90 -16.20
C ASN A 192 4.73 -23.54 -15.59
N ALA A 193 3.49 -23.07 -15.66
CA ALA A 193 3.08 -21.86 -14.95
C ALA A 193 3.07 -22.07 -13.43
N THR A 194 2.65 -23.25 -12.96
CA THR A 194 2.76 -23.65 -11.56
C THR A 194 4.23 -23.74 -11.14
N LEU A 195 5.08 -24.43 -11.91
CA LEU A 195 6.51 -24.56 -11.59
C LEU A 195 7.24 -23.21 -11.61
N THR A 196 6.95 -22.33 -12.58
CA THR A 196 7.45 -20.94 -12.61
C THR A 196 7.02 -20.18 -11.35
N GLY A 197 5.76 -20.28 -10.95
CA GLY A 197 5.25 -19.66 -9.73
C GLY A 197 5.92 -20.23 -8.47
N LEU A 198 6.11 -21.55 -8.39
CA LEU A 198 6.79 -22.22 -7.28
C LEU A 198 8.25 -21.76 -7.16
N LEU A 199 9.00 -21.77 -8.26
CA LEU A 199 10.40 -21.34 -8.27
C LEU A 199 10.54 -19.87 -7.88
N LEU A 200 9.72 -18.97 -8.44
CA LEU A 200 9.69 -17.58 -8.00
C LEU A 200 9.31 -17.45 -6.52
N GLY A 201 8.31 -18.21 -6.06
CA GLY A 201 7.85 -18.20 -4.69
C GLY A 201 8.92 -18.65 -3.69
N ILE A 202 9.70 -19.69 -4.01
CA ILE A 202 10.86 -20.11 -3.19
C ILE A 202 11.92 -19.00 -3.17
N GLY A 203 12.21 -18.39 -4.32
CA GLY A 203 13.13 -17.25 -4.37
C GLY A 203 12.68 -16.07 -3.50
N ILE A 204 11.40 -15.71 -3.53
CA ILE A 204 10.80 -14.65 -2.70
C ILE A 204 10.84 -15.00 -1.21
N LEU A 205 10.59 -16.27 -0.87
CA LEU A 205 10.63 -16.79 0.49
C LEU A 205 12.06 -16.79 1.07
N ASP A 206 13.08 -16.93 0.22
CA ASP A 206 14.50 -16.79 0.62
C ASP A 206 14.92 -15.32 0.79
N LYS A 207 14.75 -14.50 -0.25
CA LYS A 207 14.91 -13.04 -0.17
C LYS A 207 13.80 -12.37 -0.96
N THR A 208 13.28 -11.25 -0.48
CA THR A 208 12.06 -10.65 -1.05
C THR A 208 12.24 -10.03 -2.45
N TRP A 209 13.45 -9.68 -2.87
CA TRP A 209 13.70 -8.92 -4.11
C TRP A 209 13.17 -9.57 -5.42
N PRO A 210 13.12 -10.91 -5.62
CA PRO A 210 12.59 -11.51 -6.84
C PRO A 210 11.11 -11.18 -7.08
N VAL A 211 10.40 -10.65 -6.07
CA VAL A 211 9.02 -10.17 -6.19
C VAL A 211 8.88 -9.12 -7.30
N ILE A 212 9.92 -8.31 -7.55
CA ILE A 212 9.90 -7.31 -8.63
C ILE A 212 9.80 -7.98 -10.02
N LEU A 213 10.19 -9.24 -10.15
CA LEU A 213 10.14 -9.95 -11.42
C LEU A 213 8.75 -10.53 -11.71
N LEU A 214 7.92 -10.77 -10.68
CA LEU A 214 6.59 -11.38 -10.80
C LEU A 214 5.68 -10.66 -11.83
N PRO A 215 5.53 -9.31 -11.82
CA PRO A 215 4.74 -8.60 -12.81
C PRO A 215 5.13 -8.91 -14.26
N LEU A 216 6.42 -9.14 -14.55
CA LEU A 216 6.89 -9.47 -15.90
C LEU A 216 6.31 -10.81 -16.38
N PHE A 217 6.34 -11.84 -15.53
CA PHE A 217 5.75 -13.15 -15.85
C PHE A 217 4.24 -13.04 -16.04
N LEU A 218 3.54 -12.26 -15.22
CA LEU A 218 2.10 -12.05 -15.34
C LEU A 218 1.72 -11.30 -16.63
N ILE A 219 2.52 -10.30 -17.02
CA ILE A 219 2.37 -9.56 -18.28
C ILE A 219 2.56 -10.50 -19.47
N LYS A 220 3.61 -11.33 -19.45
CA LYS A 220 3.96 -12.25 -20.56
C LYS A 220 3.08 -13.49 -20.64
N ALA A 221 2.46 -13.91 -19.54
CA ALA A 221 1.55 -15.03 -19.54
C ALA A 221 0.31 -14.74 -20.41
N THR A 222 0.06 -15.61 -21.39
CA THR A 222 -0.99 -15.43 -22.42
C THR A 222 -2.38 -15.86 -21.94
N THR A 223 -2.45 -16.79 -20.97
CA THR A 223 -3.71 -17.31 -20.44
C THR A 223 -3.94 -16.83 -19.00
N TRP A 224 -5.20 -16.55 -18.65
CA TRP A 224 -5.56 -16.16 -17.28
C TRP A 224 -5.23 -17.29 -16.29
N ARG A 225 -5.39 -18.56 -16.67
CA ARG A 225 -5.03 -19.72 -15.83
C ARG A 225 -3.55 -19.73 -15.49
N SER A 226 -2.68 -19.44 -16.45
CA SER A 226 -1.23 -19.33 -16.21
C SER A 226 -0.91 -18.13 -15.31
N ARG A 227 -1.55 -16.98 -15.52
CA ARG A 227 -1.39 -15.80 -14.63
C ARG A 227 -1.80 -16.12 -13.20
N THR A 228 -2.97 -16.72 -13.01
CA THR A 228 -3.47 -17.12 -11.70
C THR A 228 -2.56 -18.16 -11.05
N ALA A 229 -2.08 -19.16 -11.79
CA ALA A 229 -1.15 -20.15 -11.24
C ALA A 229 0.17 -19.49 -10.80
N ILE A 230 0.78 -18.66 -11.64
CA ILE A 230 2.03 -17.96 -11.31
C ILE A 230 1.82 -17.08 -10.08
N ALA A 231 0.77 -16.25 -10.05
CA ALA A 231 0.48 -15.37 -8.92
C ALA A 231 0.21 -16.15 -7.63
N LEU A 232 -0.61 -17.21 -7.71
CA LEU A 232 -0.98 -18.04 -6.56
C LEU A 232 0.24 -18.72 -5.94
N PHE A 233 1.11 -19.34 -6.74
CA PHE A 233 2.28 -20.03 -6.20
C PHE A 233 3.42 -19.06 -5.81
N ALA A 234 3.62 -17.97 -6.57
CA ALA A 234 4.64 -16.99 -6.23
C ALA A 234 4.32 -16.22 -4.94
N GLY A 235 3.04 -15.94 -4.65
CA GLY A 235 2.61 -15.33 -3.38
C GLY A 235 2.31 -16.35 -2.28
N GLY A 236 1.77 -17.52 -2.64
CA GLY A 236 1.37 -18.55 -1.70
C GLY A 236 2.54 -19.29 -1.05
N VAL A 237 3.63 -19.56 -1.78
CA VAL A 237 4.81 -20.21 -1.20
C VAL A 237 5.43 -19.37 -0.07
N PRO A 238 5.73 -18.08 -0.25
CA PRO A 238 6.18 -17.22 0.83
C PRO A 238 5.22 -17.20 2.02
N PHE A 239 3.91 -17.03 1.76
CA PHE A 239 2.91 -17.00 2.81
C PHE A 239 2.87 -18.31 3.61
N VAL A 240 2.85 -19.46 2.94
CA VAL A 240 2.83 -20.78 3.60
C VAL A 240 4.14 -21.02 4.35
N GLY A 241 5.29 -20.65 3.79
CA GLY A 241 6.59 -20.76 4.47
C GLY A 241 6.64 -19.94 5.76
N THR A 242 6.17 -18.69 5.69
CA THR A 242 6.04 -17.81 6.87
C THR A 242 5.03 -18.35 7.88
N PHE A 243 3.89 -18.85 7.42
CA PHE A 243 2.86 -19.44 8.27
C PHE A 243 3.36 -20.69 9.00
N ILE A 244 4.08 -21.58 8.31
CA ILE A 244 4.72 -22.76 8.92
C ILE A 244 5.71 -22.33 10.00
N TYR A 245 6.58 -21.35 9.72
CA TYR A 245 7.51 -20.84 10.72
C TYR A 245 6.75 -20.26 11.93
N ALA A 246 5.73 -19.43 11.69
CA ALA A 246 4.90 -18.85 12.74
C ALA A 246 4.23 -19.93 13.61
N LEU A 247 3.77 -21.04 13.02
CA LEU A 247 3.24 -22.16 13.79
C LEU A 247 4.31 -22.83 14.67
N ILE A 248 5.52 -23.06 14.13
CA ILE A 248 6.62 -23.71 14.86
C ILE A 248 7.02 -22.89 16.09
N VAL A 249 7.07 -21.57 15.97
CA VAL A 249 7.53 -20.68 17.06
C VAL A 249 6.39 -20.03 17.85
N ASN A 250 5.13 -20.44 17.60
CA ASN A 250 3.92 -19.78 18.13
C ASN A 250 3.93 -18.24 17.93
N GLY A 251 4.38 -17.81 16.76
CA GLY A 251 4.55 -16.42 16.36
C GLY A 251 3.43 -15.88 15.48
N ASN A 252 3.56 -14.62 15.09
CA ASN A 252 2.58 -13.92 14.26
C ASN A 252 3.07 -13.76 12.81
N VAL A 253 2.27 -14.16 11.83
CA VAL A 253 2.61 -14.05 10.41
C VAL A 253 2.78 -12.59 9.97
N PHE A 254 1.93 -11.68 10.42
CA PHE A 254 2.00 -10.27 10.05
C PHE A 254 3.24 -9.60 10.60
N GLN A 255 3.65 -9.95 11.82
CA GLN A 255 4.91 -9.47 12.38
C GLN A 255 6.12 -9.91 11.54
N ILE A 256 6.14 -11.14 11.05
CA ILE A 256 7.23 -11.62 10.19
C ILE A 256 7.22 -10.87 8.85
N LEU A 257 6.03 -10.67 8.27
CA LEU A 257 5.87 -9.92 7.02
C LEU A 257 6.27 -8.45 7.19
N SER A 258 5.94 -7.82 8.32
CA SER A 258 6.25 -6.41 8.58
C SER A 258 7.76 -6.18 8.76
N VAL A 259 8.48 -7.10 9.40
CA VAL A 259 9.96 -7.07 9.46
C VAL A 259 10.57 -7.15 8.05
N ALA A 260 10.07 -8.06 7.21
CA ALA A 260 10.57 -8.20 5.84
C ALA A 260 10.25 -6.97 4.96
N ALA A 261 9.14 -6.30 5.21
CA ALA A 261 8.71 -5.12 4.48
C ALA A 261 9.32 -3.80 4.98
N SER A 262 9.70 -3.74 6.26
CA SER A 262 10.36 -2.58 6.85
C SER A 262 11.83 -2.47 6.45
N TYR A 263 12.46 -3.57 6.02
CA TYR A 263 13.86 -3.58 5.60
C TYR A 263 14.17 -2.58 4.49
N GLN A 264 15.22 -1.81 4.70
CA GLN A 264 15.64 -0.69 3.86
C GLN A 264 17.16 -0.61 3.77
N SER A 265 17.66 -0.18 2.62
CA SER A 265 19.07 0.17 2.43
C SER A 265 19.36 1.54 3.05
N ILE A 266 20.56 1.71 3.57
CA ILE A 266 21.02 2.98 4.15
C ILE A 266 21.24 4.02 3.02
N ALA A 267 20.62 5.19 3.14
CA ALA A 267 20.78 6.29 2.18
C ALA A 267 22.18 6.95 2.30
N GLY A 268 22.68 7.51 1.20
CA GLY A 268 23.88 8.36 1.19
C GLY A 268 25.15 7.71 0.62
N THR A 269 25.18 6.40 0.41
CA THR A 269 26.35 5.67 -0.15
C THR A 269 26.20 5.26 -1.61
N TRP A 270 25.02 5.47 -2.20
CA TRP A 270 24.71 5.08 -3.57
C TRP A 270 23.73 6.06 -4.22
N GLY A 271 23.94 6.31 -5.51
CA GLY A 271 22.95 6.93 -6.38
C GLY A 271 22.57 8.38 -6.05
N TRP A 272 21.29 8.71 -6.21
CA TRP A 272 20.82 10.09 -6.09
C TRP A 272 20.87 10.62 -4.66
N THR A 273 20.75 9.77 -3.63
CA THR A 273 20.85 10.19 -2.22
C THR A 273 22.26 10.65 -1.89
N GLN A 274 23.27 10.03 -2.50
CA GLN A 274 24.65 10.44 -2.39
C GLN A 274 24.92 11.80 -3.05
N LEU A 275 24.31 12.08 -4.21
CA LEU A 275 24.38 13.39 -4.86
C LEU A 275 23.72 14.50 -4.04
N ILE A 276 22.58 14.20 -3.41
CA ILE A 276 21.85 15.15 -2.57
C ILE A 276 22.58 15.39 -1.24
N GLY A 277 23.13 14.33 -0.63
CA GLY A 277 23.92 14.42 0.61
C GLY A 277 25.18 15.28 0.49
N LEU A 278 25.63 15.59 -0.73
CA LEU A 278 26.74 16.51 -0.99
C LEU A 278 26.35 18.01 -0.96
N ASN A 279 25.06 18.36 -1.01
CA ASN A 279 24.59 19.77 -1.11
C ASN A 279 23.42 20.14 -0.18
N TRP A 280 22.63 19.19 0.34
CA TRP A 280 21.50 19.48 1.23
C TRP A 280 21.69 18.80 2.59
N ALA A 281 22.18 19.56 3.57
CA ALA A 281 22.31 19.13 4.97
C ALA A 281 20.96 18.97 5.71
N SER A 282 19.81 19.09 5.03
CA SER A 282 18.48 19.25 5.66
C SER A 282 17.50 18.09 5.45
N LEU A 283 17.78 17.11 4.59
CA LEU A 283 16.93 15.92 4.46
C LEU A 283 17.38 14.87 5.47
N ALA A 284 16.52 14.55 6.44
CA ALA A 284 16.82 13.50 7.39
C ALA A 284 16.97 12.15 6.63
N PRO A 285 17.90 11.25 7.03
CA PRO A 285 18.07 9.95 6.37
C PRO A 285 16.78 9.13 6.23
N THR A 286 15.84 9.30 7.17
CA THR A 286 14.50 8.70 7.15
C THR A 286 13.64 9.21 6.00
N GLU A 287 13.61 10.52 5.77
CA GLU A 287 12.83 11.16 4.69
C GLU A 287 13.34 10.75 3.30
N ALA A 288 14.67 10.72 3.13
CA ALA A 288 15.29 10.26 1.88
C ALA A 288 14.93 8.80 1.56
N THR A 289 14.78 7.96 2.60
CA THR A 289 14.45 6.55 2.42
C THR A 289 12.96 6.36 2.09
N VAL A 290 12.07 7.09 2.76
CA VAL A 290 10.62 7.14 2.43
C VAL A 290 10.42 7.58 0.98
N PHE A 291 11.06 8.68 0.58
CA PHE A 291 11.00 9.16 -0.79
C PHE A 291 11.56 8.14 -1.79
N GLY A 292 12.69 7.51 -1.47
CA GLY A 292 13.28 6.46 -2.30
C GLY A 292 12.37 5.25 -2.51
N LYS A 293 11.64 4.81 -1.48
CA LYS A 293 10.61 3.75 -1.60
C LYS A 293 9.52 4.15 -2.59
N LEU A 294 8.96 5.36 -2.43
CA LEU A 294 7.89 5.86 -3.31
C LEU A 294 8.38 6.03 -4.75
N LEU A 295 9.59 6.55 -4.94
CA LEU A 295 10.23 6.68 -6.24
C LEU A 295 10.41 5.31 -6.92
N ALA A 296 10.89 4.31 -6.17
CA ALA A 296 11.07 2.95 -6.67
C ALA A 296 9.74 2.30 -7.10
N LEU A 297 8.71 2.36 -6.25
CA LEU A 297 7.39 1.82 -6.55
C LEU A 297 6.75 2.52 -7.76
N GLY A 298 6.83 3.85 -7.81
CA GLY A 298 6.31 4.65 -8.92
C GLY A 298 7.03 4.34 -10.24
N ALA A 299 8.36 4.30 -10.22
CA ALA A 299 9.17 3.99 -11.39
C ALA A 299 8.91 2.56 -11.91
N LEU A 300 8.88 1.56 -11.02
CA LEU A 300 8.56 0.18 -11.38
C LEU A 300 7.12 0.05 -11.92
N GLY A 301 6.16 0.76 -11.32
CA GLY A 301 4.78 0.81 -11.80
C GLY A 301 4.67 1.32 -13.24
N ILE A 302 5.31 2.46 -13.54
CA ILE A 302 5.39 3.02 -14.90
C ILE A 302 6.06 2.03 -15.85
N TYR A 303 7.17 1.44 -15.40
CA TYR A 303 7.91 0.44 -16.15
C TYR A 303 7.05 -0.77 -16.53
N TYR A 304 6.30 -1.35 -15.58
CA TYR A 304 5.41 -2.50 -15.85
C TYR A 304 4.21 -2.15 -16.70
N ALA A 305 3.62 -0.96 -16.48
CA ALA A 305 2.48 -0.49 -17.25
C ALA A 305 2.83 -0.29 -18.73
N TYR A 306 4.07 0.13 -19.02
CA TYR A 306 4.47 0.59 -20.34
C TYR A 306 5.62 -0.21 -20.99
N PHE A 307 6.82 -0.11 -20.42
CA PHE A 307 8.04 -0.60 -21.03
C PHE A 307 8.12 -2.14 -21.03
N ALA A 308 7.78 -2.78 -19.92
CA ALA A 308 7.82 -4.23 -19.75
C ALA A 308 7.01 -5.00 -20.80
N ARG A 309 5.89 -4.41 -21.26
CA ARG A 309 5.03 -5.02 -22.27
C ARG A 309 5.74 -5.17 -23.61
N LYS A 310 6.69 -4.27 -23.92
CA LYS A 310 7.38 -4.17 -25.22
C LYS A 310 8.72 -4.89 -25.28
N LEU A 311 9.33 -5.22 -24.15
CA LEU A 311 10.58 -5.98 -24.07
C LEU A 311 10.33 -7.49 -24.07
N ASP A 312 11.27 -8.32 -24.53
CA ASP A 312 11.23 -9.75 -24.20
C ASP A 312 11.41 -9.97 -22.68
N LEU A 313 11.10 -11.17 -22.19
CA LEU A 313 11.09 -11.43 -20.75
C LEU A 313 12.47 -11.23 -20.11
N MET A 314 13.56 -11.68 -20.74
CA MET A 314 14.90 -11.60 -20.17
C MET A 314 15.42 -10.16 -20.14
N ARG A 315 15.25 -9.40 -21.24
CA ARG A 315 15.52 -7.93 -21.23
C ARG A 315 14.63 -7.19 -20.25
N GLY A 316 13.40 -7.65 -20.07
CA GLY A 316 12.47 -7.14 -19.08
C GLY A 316 13.01 -7.30 -17.65
N MET A 317 13.45 -8.52 -17.30
CA MET A 317 14.03 -8.83 -15.99
C MET A 317 15.28 -7.99 -15.72
N LEU A 318 16.21 -7.91 -16.69
CA LEU A 318 17.39 -7.06 -16.59
C LEU A 318 17.02 -5.58 -16.35
N SER A 319 16.06 -5.05 -17.11
CA SER A 319 15.66 -3.63 -17.00
C SER A 319 14.97 -3.33 -15.67
N ALA A 320 14.19 -4.27 -15.12
CA ALA A 320 13.56 -4.10 -13.81
C ALA A 320 14.60 -3.98 -12.68
N VAL A 321 15.65 -4.82 -12.69
CA VAL A 321 16.74 -4.76 -11.71
C VAL A 321 17.58 -3.49 -11.90
N LEU A 322 17.92 -3.13 -13.14
CA LEU A 322 18.62 -1.87 -13.44
C LEU A 322 17.82 -0.65 -12.98
N LEU A 323 16.50 -0.66 -13.21
CA LEU A 323 15.63 0.42 -12.76
C LEU A 323 15.61 0.53 -11.25
N LEU A 324 15.48 -0.59 -10.53
CA LEU A 324 15.57 -0.61 -9.07
C LEU A 324 16.90 0.00 -8.60
N PHE A 325 18.03 -0.39 -9.20
CA PHE A 325 19.35 0.14 -8.82
C PHE A 325 19.51 1.63 -9.18
N ALA A 326 18.82 2.13 -10.20
CA ALA A 326 18.85 3.54 -10.59
C ALA A 326 18.11 4.43 -9.58
N VAL A 327 17.00 3.95 -9.00
CA VAL A 327 16.09 4.75 -8.17
C VAL A 327 16.17 4.44 -6.67
N ALA A 328 16.79 3.33 -6.28
CA ALA A 328 16.90 2.94 -4.88
C ALA A 328 17.62 4.02 -4.05
N PRO A 329 17.14 4.32 -2.83
CA PRO A 329 17.77 5.32 -1.95
C PRO A 329 19.15 4.86 -1.46
N GLY A 330 19.45 3.56 -1.49
CA GLY A 330 20.75 2.98 -1.19
C GLY A 330 20.91 1.63 -1.89
N LEU A 331 22.13 1.10 -1.93
CA LEU A 331 22.42 -0.21 -2.52
C LEU A 331 23.59 -0.87 -1.77
N ASN A 332 23.42 -2.13 -1.36
CA ASN A 332 24.53 -2.91 -0.82
C ASN A 332 25.38 -3.50 -1.94
N ILE A 333 26.70 -3.57 -1.70
CA ILE A 333 27.70 -4.01 -2.66
C ILE A 333 27.50 -5.45 -3.17
N TYR A 334 26.89 -6.33 -2.38
CA TYR A 334 26.65 -7.72 -2.75
C TYR A 334 25.49 -7.90 -3.76
N TYR A 335 24.58 -6.92 -3.89
CA TYR A 335 23.50 -6.98 -4.88
C TYR A 335 23.99 -6.88 -6.33
N LEU A 336 25.23 -6.40 -6.54
CA LEU A 336 25.79 -6.15 -7.89
C LEU A 336 25.84 -7.41 -8.76
N MET A 337 25.96 -8.60 -8.15
CA MET A 337 26.00 -9.84 -8.91
C MET A 337 24.66 -10.19 -9.58
N TRP A 338 23.54 -9.65 -9.11
CA TRP A 338 22.19 -9.96 -9.62
C TRP A 338 22.07 -9.67 -11.13
N LEU A 339 22.73 -8.62 -11.60
CA LEU A 339 22.65 -8.17 -13.00
C LEU A 339 23.36 -9.13 -13.97
N VAL A 340 24.41 -9.83 -13.51
CA VAL A 340 25.34 -10.55 -14.39
C VAL A 340 24.68 -11.65 -15.22
N PRO A 341 23.95 -12.62 -14.63
CA PRO A 341 23.38 -13.70 -15.44
C PRO A 341 22.24 -13.22 -16.34
N PHE A 342 21.44 -12.22 -15.91
CA PHE A 342 20.41 -11.62 -16.75
C PHE A 342 21.02 -10.91 -17.96
N ALA A 343 22.12 -10.18 -17.76
CA ALA A 343 22.81 -9.47 -18.83
C ALA A 343 23.41 -10.41 -19.88
N LEU A 344 24.12 -11.46 -19.44
CA LEU A 344 24.71 -12.48 -20.32
C LEU A 344 23.64 -13.11 -21.23
N LEU A 345 22.45 -13.37 -20.70
CA LEU A 345 21.33 -13.96 -21.44
C LEU A 345 20.53 -12.96 -22.28
N ALA A 346 20.44 -11.69 -21.86
CA ALA A 346 19.68 -10.65 -22.56
C ALA A 346 20.40 -10.10 -23.79
N ASN A 347 21.67 -9.68 -23.62
CA ASN A 347 22.42 -8.88 -24.58
C ASN A 347 23.91 -9.27 -24.67
N GLY A 348 24.34 -10.36 -24.02
CA GLY A 348 25.75 -10.74 -23.94
C GLY A 348 26.54 -9.80 -23.02
N THR A 349 27.71 -9.34 -23.46
CA THR A 349 28.67 -8.59 -22.62
C THR A 349 28.63 -7.08 -22.77
N ASN A 350 27.81 -6.53 -23.68
CA ASN A 350 27.82 -5.09 -24.03
C ASN A 350 27.72 -4.13 -22.85
N GLY A 351 26.81 -4.38 -21.89
CA GLY A 351 26.71 -3.57 -20.66
C GLY A 351 27.65 -4.04 -19.55
N LEU A 352 27.98 -5.33 -19.51
CA LEU A 352 28.85 -5.91 -18.48
C LEU A 352 30.30 -5.41 -18.56
N ARG A 353 30.81 -5.15 -19.77
CA ARG A 353 32.18 -4.67 -19.99
C ARG A 353 32.52 -3.42 -19.18
N VAL A 354 31.56 -2.51 -19.05
CA VAL A 354 31.73 -1.25 -18.32
C VAL A 354 31.21 -1.33 -16.87
N PHE A 355 30.55 -2.42 -16.50
CA PHE A 355 30.00 -2.63 -15.15
C PHE A 355 30.94 -3.45 -14.25
N ILE A 356 31.54 -4.53 -14.77
CA ILE A 356 32.31 -5.51 -13.98
C ILE A 356 33.52 -4.87 -13.28
N ALA A 357 34.36 -4.11 -13.99
CA ALA A 357 35.53 -3.46 -13.39
C ALA A 357 35.19 -2.51 -12.24
N PRO A 358 34.32 -1.48 -12.40
CA PRO A 358 33.98 -0.58 -11.29
C PRO A 358 33.25 -1.31 -10.15
N ALA A 359 32.39 -2.28 -10.44
CA ALA A 359 31.75 -3.11 -9.41
C ALA A 359 32.77 -3.93 -8.61
N PHE A 360 33.73 -4.56 -9.29
CA PHE A 360 34.79 -5.33 -8.66
C PHE A 360 35.66 -4.44 -7.79
N LEU A 361 36.08 -3.28 -8.30
CA LEU A 361 36.90 -2.33 -7.54
C LEU A 361 36.17 -1.83 -6.29
N TRP A 362 34.86 -1.57 -6.39
CA TRP A 362 34.06 -1.13 -5.25
C TRP A 362 33.96 -2.22 -4.17
N MET A 363 33.66 -3.47 -4.55
CA MET A 363 33.66 -4.61 -3.63
C MET A 363 35.04 -4.91 -3.05
N ALA A 364 36.10 -4.84 -3.88
CA ALA A 364 37.46 -5.11 -3.44
C ALA A 364 37.98 -4.03 -2.47
N ASN A 365 37.61 -2.77 -2.68
CA ASN A 365 37.90 -1.68 -1.74
C ASN A 365 37.27 -1.94 -0.36
N PHE A 366 36.05 -2.50 -0.32
CA PHE A 366 35.37 -2.86 0.93
C PHE A 366 36.09 -3.97 1.72
N TYR A 367 36.45 -5.08 1.08
CA TYR A 367 37.03 -6.24 1.82
C TYR A 367 38.54 -6.13 2.08
N PHE A 368 39.28 -5.47 1.19
CA PHE A 368 40.74 -5.47 1.21
C PHE A 368 41.34 -4.10 1.53
N SER A 369 40.51 -3.09 1.82
CA SER A 369 40.94 -1.69 1.97
C SER A 369 41.80 -1.21 0.79
N PHE A 370 41.49 -1.71 -0.41
CA PHE A 370 42.31 -1.54 -1.60
C PHE A 370 42.35 -0.08 -2.04
N ASN A 371 43.50 0.56 -1.87
CA ASN A 371 43.76 1.94 -2.30
C ASN A 371 45.02 2.00 -3.20
N PRO A 372 44.88 1.69 -4.49
CA PRO A 372 46.02 1.45 -5.38
C PRO A 372 46.90 2.69 -5.60
N LEU A 373 46.38 3.89 -5.33
CA LEU A 373 47.06 5.14 -5.59
C LEU A 373 47.56 5.84 -4.33
N GLY A 374 47.03 5.53 -3.14
CA GLY A 374 47.39 6.20 -1.88
C GLY A 374 47.06 7.70 -1.81
N ILE A 375 46.61 8.30 -2.92
CA ILE A 375 46.35 9.73 -3.10
C ILE A 375 44.96 10.14 -2.57
N ILE A 376 44.01 9.21 -2.49
CA ILE A 376 42.62 9.45 -2.09
C ILE A 376 42.32 8.58 -0.87
N SER A 377 41.63 9.10 0.15
CA SER A 377 41.23 8.29 1.31
C SER A 377 40.25 7.18 0.89
N ALA A 378 40.31 6.02 1.57
CA ALA A 378 39.45 4.88 1.25
C ALA A 378 37.94 5.22 1.21
N PRO A 379 37.39 6.05 2.12
CA PRO A 379 35.98 6.46 2.06
C PRO A 379 35.64 7.30 0.81
N ILE A 380 36.51 8.21 0.40
CA ILE A 380 36.31 9.05 -0.80
C ILE A 380 36.38 8.17 -2.06
N LEU A 381 37.29 7.20 -2.09
CA LEU A 381 37.38 6.24 -3.18
C LEU A 381 36.12 5.37 -3.27
N PHE A 382 35.64 4.85 -2.14
CA PHE A 382 34.43 4.03 -2.06
C PHE A 382 33.20 4.77 -2.62
N THR A 383 32.98 5.98 -2.14
CA THR A 383 31.87 6.85 -2.57
C THR A 383 31.98 7.24 -4.05
N SER A 384 33.17 7.57 -4.55
CA SER A 384 33.38 7.93 -5.95
C SER A 384 33.12 6.77 -6.91
N LEU A 385 33.54 5.56 -6.54
CA LEU A 385 33.27 4.33 -7.31
C LEU A 385 31.78 4.01 -7.34
N ALA A 386 31.05 4.21 -6.24
CA ALA A 386 29.61 4.04 -6.18
C ALA A 386 28.86 4.97 -7.16
N LEU A 387 29.21 6.27 -7.20
CA LEU A 387 28.61 7.23 -8.15
C LEU A 387 28.91 6.89 -9.61
N LEU A 388 30.17 6.52 -9.91
CA LEU A 388 30.56 6.09 -11.25
C LEU A 388 29.74 4.88 -11.68
N LEU A 389 29.62 3.88 -10.81
CA LEU A 389 28.87 2.66 -11.08
C LEU A 389 27.37 2.93 -11.26
N TRP A 390 26.81 3.83 -10.47
CA TRP A 390 25.42 4.28 -10.64
C TRP A 390 25.18 4.96 -11.99
N GLY A 391 26.11 5.81 -12.45
CA GLY A 391 26.07 6.39 -13.79
C GLY A 391 26.09 5.33 -14.90
N VAL A 392 26.88 4.27 -14.74
CA VAL A 392 26.89 3.10 -15.64
C VAL A 392 25.54 2.40 -15.65
N VAL A 393 24.91 2.18 -14.49
CA VAL A 393 23.58 1.58 -14.36
C VAL A 393 22.51 2.39 -15.11
N ILE A 394 22.50 3.72 -14.94
CA ILE A 394 21.54 4.61 -15.64
C ILE A 394 21.76 4.55 -17.15
N GLY A 395 23.01 4.73 -17.60
CA GLY A 395 23.34 4.69 -19.02
C GLY A 395 22.93 3.36 -19.66
N TRP A 396 23.14 2.25 -18.94
CA TRP A 396 22.75 0.92 -19.39
C TRP A 396 21.23 0.75 -19.44
N LEU A 397 20.49 1.24 -18.43
CA LEU A 397 19.02 1.23 -18.44
C LEU A 397 18.47 2.00 -19.64
N VAL A 398 18.96 3.22 -19.87
CA VAL A 398 18.55 4.05 -21.02
C VAL A 398 18.85 3.34 -22.33
N ALA A 399 20.03 2.73 -22.48
CA ALA A 399 20.39 1.97 -23.66
C ALA A 399 19.44 0.77 -23.91
N ASN A 400 19.02 0.07 -22.86
CA ASN A 400 18.05 -1.02 -22.95
C ASN A 400 16.64 -0.55 -23.34
N LEU A 401 16.28 0.71 -23.04
CA LEU A 401 14.94 1.26 -23.32
C LEU A 401 14.86 2.15 -24.57
N LYS A 402 16.00 2.57 -25.14
CA LYS A 402 16.10 3.61 -26.20
C LYS A 402 15.22 3.37 -27.43
N ASN A 403 14.99 2.11 -27.81
CA ASN A 403 14.23 1.74 -29.01
C ASN A 403 12.72 1.56 -28.77
N ILE A 404 12.24 1.85 -27.55
CA ILE A 404 10.82 1.79 -27.22
C ILE A 404 10.18 3.14 -27.54
N SER A 405 9.22 3.15 -28.47
CA SER A 405 8.36 4.32 -28.68
C SER A 405 7.74 4.72 -27.34
N LEU A 406 7.81 5.99 -26.95
CA LEU A 406 7.13 6.54 -25.76
C LEU A 406 5.63 6.74 -26.05
N PRO A 407 4.76 6.73 -25.02
CA PRO A 407 3.34 6.97 -25.26
C PRO A 407 3.18 8.42 -25.76
N ARG A 408 2.09 8.72 -26.48
CA ARG A 408 1.75 10.12 -26.76
C ARG A 408 1.60 10.82 -25.42
N PHE A 409 2.55 11.70 -25.10
CA PHE A 409 2.57 12.48 -23.88
C PHE A 409 1.40 13.47 -23.93
N ASN A 410 0.53 13.44 -22.93
CA ASN A 410 -0.49 14.47 -22.77
C ASN A 410 0.09 15.53 -21.83
N PRO A 411 0.53 16.70 -22.34
CA PRO A 411 1.18 17.68 -21.50
C PRO A 411 0.25 18.29 -20.46
N TYR A 412 -1.06 18.30 -20.68
CA TYR A 412 -2.02 18.76 -19.69
C TYR A 412 -2.10 17.82 -18.47
N LEU A 413 -2.06 16.50 -18.68
CA LEU A 413 -1.99 15.55 -17.57
C LEU A 413 -0.67 15.67 -16.79
N ALA A 414 0.45 15.84 -17.50
CA ALA A 414 1.74 16.03 -16.86
C ALA A 414 1.82 17.36 -16.11
N LEU A 415 1.25 18.43 -16.68
CA LEU A 415 1.16 19.73 -16.02
C LEU A 415 0.25 19.65 -14.79
N LEU A 416 -0.89 18.95 -14.86
CA LEU A 416 -1.76 18.73 -13.70
C LEU A 416 -1.02 17.98 -12.58
N ALA A 417 -0.28 16.93 -12.94
CA ALA A 417 0.55 16.19 -12.00
C ALA A 417 1.63 17.10 -11.37
N ALA A 418 2.34 17.89 -12.18
CA ALA A 418 3.36 18.81 -11.70
C ALA A 418 2.77 19.88 -10.77
N LEU A 419 1.63 20.47 -11.12
CA LEU A 419 0.99 21.48 -10.28
C LEU A 419 0.40 20.89 -9.01
N SER A 420 -0.09 19.65 -9.02
CA SER A 420 -0.60 18.98 -7.81
C SER A 420 0.46 18.81 -6.71
N ILE A 421 1.76 18.82 -7.07
CA ILE A 421 2.86 18.76 -6.12
C ILE A 421 2.81 19.94 -5.14
N PHE A 422 2.43 21.14 -5.61
CA PHE A 422 2.31 22.30 -4.73
C PHE A 422 1.17 22.13 -3.72
N ALA A 423 0.05 21.54 -4.13
CA ALA A 423 -1.08 21.28 -3.23
C ALA A 423 -0.74 20.29 -2.12
N ILE A 424 0.14 19.30 -2.40
CA ILE A 424 0.62 18.35 -1.40
C ILE A 424 1.90 18.82 -0.68
N GLY A 425 2.42 20.00 -0.99
CA GLY A 425 3.67 20.54 -0.44
C GLY A 425 3.74 20.47 1.10
N PRO A 426 2.69 20.89 1.84
CA PRO A 426 2.68 20.75 3.30
C PRO A 426 2.80 19.30 3.81
N LEU A 427 2.38 18.30 3.03
CA LEU A 427 2.54 16.89 3.37
C LEU A 427 3.97 16.37 3.11
N LEU A 428 4.76 17.06 2.29
CA LEU A 428 6.14 16.64 1.99
C LEU A 428 7.14 17.12 3.04
N GLY A 429 6.80 18.18 3.79
CA GLY A 429 7.64 18.71 4.87
C GLY A 429 7.64 17.84 6.13
N PRO A 430 8.58 18.08 7.07
CA PRO A 430 8.63 17.40 8.35
C PRO A 430 7.38 17.71 9.20
N GLY A 431 7.01 16.76 10.05
CA GLY A 431 5.86 16.89 10.96
C GLY A 431 4.50 16.65 10.33
N TYR A 432 3.46 17.01 11.07
CA TYR A 432 2.06 16.76 10.75
C TYR A 432 1.16 17.83 11.37
N PHE A 433 -0.04 18.03 10.80
CA PHE A 433 -1.03 19.00 11.30
C PHE A 433 -1.82 18.44 12.49
N TRP A 434 -1.12 18.11 13.58
CA TRP A 434 -1.71 17.52 14.78
C TRP A 434 -2.85 18.34 15.41
N GLY A 435 -2.89 19.66 15.16
CA GLY A 435 -3.95 20.55 15.62
C GLY A 435 -5.19 20.64 14.72
N ALA A 436 -5.21 19.98 13.57
CA ALA A 436 -6.40 19.88 12.71
C ALA A 436 -7.50 19.06 13.40
N HIS A 437 -8.76 19.25 12.99
CA HIS A 437 -9.94 18.68 13.69
C HIS A 437 -9.82 17.16 13.89
N ASP A 438 -9.53 16.44 12.80
CA ASP A 438 -9.33 14.99 12.75
C ASP A 438 -7.85 14.60 12.60
N GLY A 439 -6.92 15.52 12.86
CA GLY A 439 -5.48 15.29 12.72
C GLY A 439 -5.04 14.11 13.58
N ARG A 440 -5.36 14.16 14.88
CA ARG A 440 -5.06 13.07 15.82
C ARG A 440 -5.84 11.79 15.48
N HIS A 441 -7.13 11.92 15.15
CA HIS A 441 -8.00 10.80 14.77
C HIS A 441 -7.43 9.98 13.62
N SER A 442 -7.03 10.62 12.52
CA SER A 442 -6.52 9.92 11.32
C SER A 442 -5.32 9.01 11.61
N VAL A 443 -4.44 9.38 12.54
CA VAL A 443 -3.24 8.61 12.90
C VAL A 443 -3.55 7.56 13.96
N TYR A 444 -4.23 7.93 15.05
CA TYR A 444 -4.53 6.98 16.12
C TYR A 444 -5.56 5.93 15.71
N PHE A 445 -6.46 6.24 14.78
CA PHE A 445 -7.39 5.25 14.24
C PHE A 445 -6.64 4.25 13.35
N LEU A 446 -5.64 4.69 12.59
CA LEU A 446 -4.78 3.75 11.86
C LEU A 446 -3.96 2.88 12.81
N TYR A 447 -3.48 3.43 13.94
CA TYR A 447 -2.82 2.65 15.00
C TYR A 447 -3.72 1.54 15.57
N GLU A 448 -4.97 1.85 15.95
CA GLU A 448 -5.92 0.83 16.42
C GLU A 448 -6.25 -0.21 15.33
N PHE A 449 -6.32 0.24 14.08
CA PHE A 449 -6.58 -0.64 12.95
C PHE A 449 -5.43 -1.65 12.77
N ASP A 450 -4.18 -1.20 12.82
CA ASP A 450 -2.99 -2.07 12.82
C ASP A 450 -3.03 -3.03 14.01
N ARG A 451 -3.32 -2.57 15.24
CA ARG A 451 -3.40 -3.44 16.43
C ARG A 451 -4.33 -4.63 16.22
N ALA A 452 -5.49 -4.43 15.60
CA ALA A 452 -6.41 -5.50 15.28
C ALA A 452 -5.86 -6.46 14.19
N ILE A 453 -5.25 -5.91 13.14
CA ILE A 453 -4.63 -6.70 12.05
C ILE A 453 -3.47 -7.55 12.60
N GLN A 454 -2.59 -6.93 13.41
CA GLN A 454 -1.50 -7.62 14.09
C GLN A 454 -2.01 -8.73 15.00
N ASP A 455 -3.19 -8.63 15.60
CA ASP A 455 -3.76 -9.73 16.41
C ASP A 455 -4.48 -10.82 15.58
N GLY A 456 -4.41 -10.73 14.24
CA GLY A 456 -4.95 -11.71 13.30
C GLY A 456 -6.36 -11.40 12.80
N VAL A 457 -6.89 -10.20 13.07
CA VAL A 457 -8.25 -9.79 12.67
C VAL A 457 -8.22 -9.09 11.33
N PHE A 458 -8.38 -9.84 10.23
CA PHE A 458 -8.31 -9.32 8.86
C PHE A 458 -9.33 -8.23 8.51
N TYR A 459 -10.47 -8.20 9.20
CA TYR A 459 -11.47 -7.14 9.08
C TYR A 459 -11.72 -6.55 10.48
N PRO A 460 -10.94 -5.53 10.87
CA PRO A 460 -11.11 -4.87 12.16
C PRO A 460 -12.52 -4.32 12.29
N ARG A 461 -13.16 -4.62 13.44
CA ARG A 461 -14.46 -4.06 13.84
C ARG A 461 -14.37 -3.38 15.19
N TRP A 462 -13.56 -3.97 16.07
CA TRP A 462 -13.35 -3.53 17.44
C TRP A 462 -12.01 -2.80 17.56
N ALA A 463 -12.02 -1.59 18.11
CA ALA A 463 -10.85 -0.85 18.53
C ALA A 463 -10.61 -1.13 20.03
N PRO A 464 -9.63 -1.98 20.40
CA PRO A 464 -9.49 -2.50 21.76
C PRO A 464 -9.04 -1.49 22.80
N ASP A 465 -8.28 -0.46 22.41
CA ASP A 465 -7.66 0.48 23.34
C ASP A 465 -8.45 1.80 23.47
N PHE A 466 -9.46 2.01 22.61
CA PHE A 466 -10.39 3.14 22.73
C PHE A 466 -11.12 3.15 24.08
N THR A 467 -11.56 4.34 24.47
CA THR A 467 -12.27 4.60 25.72
C THR A 467 -11.48 4.11 26.90
N PHE A 468 -10.21 4.52 26.97
CA PHE A 468 -9.29 4.12 28.02
C PHE A 468 -9.14 2.60 28.15
N GLY A 469 -9.19 1.85 27.06
CA GLY A 469 -9.05 0.39 27.07
C GLY A 469 -10.33 -0.41 27.34
N TYR A 470 -11.50 0.21 27.51
CA TYR A 470 -12.78 -0.51 27.51
C TYR A 470 -13.19 -0.99 26.10
N GLY A 471 -12.66 -0.36 25.06
CA GLY A 471 -12.84 -0.68 23.64
C GLY A 471 -14.16 -0.20 23.02
N TYR A 472 -14.19 -0.03 21.70
CA TYR A 472 -15.36 0.48 20.97
C TYR A 472 -15.48 -0.12 19.56
N PRO A 473 -16.69 -0.40 19.01
CA PRO A 473 -16.88 -0.98 17.69
C PRO A 473 -16.73 0.05 16.55
N PHE A 474 -15.65 0.84 16.56
CA PHE A 474 -15.46 1.98 15.66
C PHE A 474 -15.59 1.59 14.18
N PHE A 475 -14.81 0.59 13.72
CA PHE A 475 -14.79 0.15 12.33
C PHE A 475 -16.00 -0.70 11.90
N ASN A 476 -16.92 -0.96 12.84
CA ASN A 476 -18.23 -1.52 12.52
C ASN A 476 -19.24 -0.42 12.12
N ILE A 477 -19.05 0.81 12.60
CA ILE A 477 -19.96 1.96 12.41
C ILE A 477 -19.38 2.99 11.43
N TYR A 478 -18.08 3.25 11.54
CA TYR A 478 -17.34 4.15 10.67
C TYR A 478 -16.69 3.39 9.51
N ALA A 479 -16.74 3.98 8.32
CA ALA A 479 -16.31 3.33 7.08
C ALA A 479 -14.78 3.06 7.10
N PRO A 480 -14.31 1.80 6.95
CA PRO A 480 -12.90 1.46 7.15
C PRO A 480 -12.02 1.65 5.90
N GLY A 481 -12.59 2.01 4.75
CA GLY A 481 -11.91 1.96 3.45
C GLY A 481 -10.62 2.77 3.37
N ALA A 482 -10.56 3.95 3.98
CA ALA A 482 -9.34 4.75 4.01
C ALA A 482 -8.24 4.13 4.89
N TYR A 483 -8.61 3.50 6.00
CA TYR A 483 -7.68 2.84 6.91
C TYR A 483 -7.09 1.57 6.30
N PHE A 484 -7.82 0.83 5.46
CA PHE A 484 -7.21 -0.25 4.69
C PHE A 484 -6.10 0.23 3.74
N ILE A 485 -6.22 1.44 3.17
CA ILE A 485 -5.16 2.02 2.33
C ILE A 485 -3.96 2.45 3.19
N GLY A 486 -4.22 3.11 4.33
CA GLY A 486 -3.19 3.49 5.30
C GLY A 486 -2.45 2.27 5.86
N GLU A 487 -3.18 1.20 6.17
CA GLU A 487 -2.66 -0.04 6.72
C GLU A 487 -1.78 -0.76 5.70
N ALA A 488 -2.21 -0.82 4.43
CA ALA A 488 -1.38 -1.38 3.38
C ALA A 488 -0.04 -0.64 3.24
N LEU A 489 -0.02 0.68 3.41
CA LEU A 489 1.22 1.47 3.43
C LEU A 489 2.04 1.18 4.71
N HIS A 490 1.39 1.09 5.87
CA HIS A 490 2.05 0.79 7.13
C HIS A 490 2.72 -0.60 7.11
N LEU A 491 2.02 -1.62 6.62
CA LEU A 491 2.53 -2.99 6.45
C LEU A 491 3.68 -3.08 5.44
N ILE A 492 3.80 -2.13 4.49
CA ILE A 492 4.95 -2.01 3.57
C ILE A 492 6.13 -1.23 4.22
N GLY A 493 5.99 -0.86 5.49
CA GLY A 493 7.04 -0.29 6.33
C GLY A 493 7.10 1.23 6.34
N PHE A 494 5.98 1.93 6.08
CA PHE A 494 5.85 3.36 6.38
C PHE A 494 5.35 3.56 7.81
N GLU A 495 5.84 4.56 8.54
CA GLU A 495 5.29 4.93 9.85
C GLU A 495 3.84 5.43 9.73
N PHE A 496 3.04 5.35 10.80
CA PHE A 496 1.62 5.74 10.80
C PHE A 496 1.36 7.13 10.23
N VAL A 497 2.10 8.14 10.71
CA VAL A 497 1.98 9.53 10.24
C VAL A 497 2.30 9.64 8.75
N THR A 498 3.39 8.99 8.32
CA THR A 498 3.81 8.99 6.91
C THR A 498 2.81 8.29 6.01
N ALA A 499 2.26 7.14 6.45
CA ALA A 499 1.22 6.42 5.74
C ALA A 499 -0.03 7.30 5.55
N VAL A 500 -0.51 7.97 6.60
CA VAL A 500 -1.64 8.90 6.54
C VAL A 500 -1.36 10.08 5.60
N LYS A 501 -0.17 10.70 5.66
CA LYS A 501 0.23 11.79 4.76
C LYS A 501 0.25 11.34 3.29
N ILE A 502 0.75 10.13 3.01
CA ILE A 502 0.72 9.55 1.66
C ILE A 502 -0.73 9.36 1.19
N VAL A 503 -1.63 8.86 2.03
CA VAL A 503 -3.05 8.70 1.67
C VAL A 503 -3.68 10.05 1.33
N PHE A 504 -3.47 11.10 2.13
CA PHE A 504 -3.95 12.46 1.79
C PHE A 504 -3.37 12.96 0.46
N GLY A 505 -2.06 12.79 0.25
CA GLY A 505 -1.40 13.24 -0.97
C GLY A 505 -1.92 12.53 -2.22
N LEU A 506 -2.09 11.21 -2.15
CA LEU A 506 -2.69 10.42 -3.22
C LEU A 506 -4.15 10.79 -3.45
N ALA A 507 -4.91 11.06 -2.39
CA ALA A 507 -6.30 11.48 -2.50
C ALA A 507 -6.45 12.81 -3.25
N ILE A 508 -5.62 13.82 -2.95
CA ILE A 508 -5.60 15.10 -3.69
C ILE A 508 -5.26 14.87 -5.18
N ILE A 509 -4.19 14.12 -5.46
CA ILE A 509 -3.71 13.91 -6.84
C ILE A 509 -4.76 13.14 -7.66
N PHE A 510 -5.27 12.03 -7.13
CA PHE A 510 -6.23 11.20 -7.85
C PHE A 510 -7.60 11.89 -7.99
N SER A 511 -7.97 12.75 -7.05
CA SER A 511 -9.13 13.64 -7.17
C SER A 511 -9.04 14.54 -8.41
N GLY A 512 -7.89 15.19 -8.62
CA GLY A 512 -7.65 15.99 -9.82
C GLY A 512 -7.70 15.17 -11.11
N PHE A 513 -7.10 13.99 -11.13
CA PHE A 513 -7.15 13.09 -12.30
C PHE A 513 -8.55 12.52 -12.58
N ALA A 514 -9.32 12.21 -11.55
CA ALA A 514 -10.70 11.76 -11.69
C ALA A 514 -11.57 12.86 -12.33
N MET A 515 -11.44 14.10 -11.83
CA MET A 515 -12.14 15.25 -12.41
C MET A 515 -11.69 15.54 -13.84
N PHE A 516 -10.37 15.51 -14.11
CA PHE A 516 -9.83 15.65 -15.45
C PHE A 516 -10.45 14.63 -16.41
N GLY A 517 -10.46 13.34 -16.02
CA GLY A 517 -11.02 12.27 -16.84
C GLY A 517 -12.51 12.48 -17.13
N PHE A 518 -13.29 12.85 -16.12
CA PHE A 518 -14.72 13.10 -16.28
C PHE A 518 -14.98 14.29 -17.21
N VAL A 519 -14.34 15.43 -16.99
CA VAL A 519 -14.54 16.64 -17.79
C VAL A 519 -14.01 16.46 -19.20
N LYS A 520 -12.88 15.79 -19.39
CA LYS A 520 -12.39 15.41 -20.72
C LYS A 520 -13.43 14.58 -21.47
N ARG A 521 -14.12 13.67 -20.77
CA ARG A 521 -15.17 12.87 -21.39
C ARG A 521 -16.40 13.70 -21.76
N LEU A 522 -16.76 14.70 -20.96
CA LEU A 522 -17.87 15.61 -21.21
C LEU A 522 -17.59 16.59 -22.37
N THR A 523 -16.41 17.20 -22.38
CA THR A 523 -16.06 18.32 -23.27
C THR A 523 -15.26 17.91 -24.50
N ARG A 524 -14.56 16.77 -24.45
CA ARG A 524 -13.50 16.36 -25.39
C ARG A 524 -12.30 17.31 -25.44
N SER A 525 -12.14 18.21 -24.46
CA SER A 525 -11.04 19.18 -24.39
C SER A 525 -10.11 18.86 -23.22
N ASP A 526 -8.81 18.67 -23.53
CA ASP A 526 -7.76 18.48 -22.52
C ASP A 526 -7.54 19.74 -21.67
N ALA A 527 -7.70 20.92 -22.26
CA ALA A 527 -7.54 22.18 -21.55
C ALA A 527 -8.69 22.44 -20.55
N ALA A 528 -9.95 22.20 -20.97
CA ALA A 528 -11.10 22.29 -20.06
C ALA A 528 -11.00 21.27 -18.92
N ALA A 529 -10.55 20.05 -19.22
CA ALA A 529 -10.29 19.01 -18.24
C ALA A 529 -9.18 19.37 -17.26
N PHE A 530 -8.09 19.98 -17.74
CA PHE A 530 -7.00 20.49 -16.91
C PHE A 530 -7.49 21.55 -15.94
N ILE A 531 -8.20 22.57 -16.41
CA ILE A 531 -8.73 23.63 -15.54
C ILE A 531 -9.69 23.07 -14.50
N ALA A 532 -10.63 22.19 -14.89
CA ALA A 532 -11.54 21.59 -13.93
C ALA A 532 -10.82 20.73 -12.89
N GLY A 533 -9.84 19.92 -13.30
CA GLY A 533 -9.01 19.12 -12.40
C GLY A 533 -8.20 19.98 -11.44
N LEU A 534 -7.61 21.08 -11.94
CA LEU A 534 -6.85 22.01 -11.11
C LEU A 534 -7.73 22.76 -10.12
N VAL A 535 -8.90 23.26 -10.55
CA VAL A 535 -9.89 23.86 -9.64
C VAL A 535 -10.35 22.85 -8.59
N TYR A 536 -10.56 21.58 -8.96
CA TYR A 536 -10.96 20.55 -7.99
C TYR A 536 -9.91 20.29 -6.91
N ILE A 537 -8.62 20.36 -7.25
CA ILE A 537 -7.51 20.26 -6.28
C ILE A 537 -7.48 21.49 -5.36
N TYR A 538 -7.60 22.68 -5.94
CA TYR A 538 -7.32 23.95 -5.25
C TYR A 538 -8.55 24.65 -4.68
N ILE A 539 -9.76 24.13 -4.91
CA ILE A 539 -10.96 24.76 -4.38
C ILE A 539 -10.89 24.76 -2.84
N PRO A 540 -11.25 25.89 -2.18
CA PRO A 540 -11.02 26.07 -0.74
C PRO A 540 -11.48 24.90 0.11
N TYR A 541 -12.66 24.34 -0.17
CA TYR A 541 -13.19 23.24 0.64
C TYR A 541 -12.34 21.96 0.59
N HIS A 542 -11.73 21.61 -0.55
CA HIS A 542 -10.86 20.43 -0.63
C HIS A 542 -9.57 20.65 0.17
N ILE A 543 -9.03 21.88 0.16
CA ILE A 543 -7.89 22.27 1.00
C ILE A 543 -8.28 22.25 2.48
N VAL A 544 -9.47 22.76 2.84
CA VAL A 544 -10.03 22.70 4.20
C VAL A 544 -10.15 21.25 4.67
N ASP A 545 -10.70 20.36 3.83
CA ASP A 545 -10.91 18.95 4.17
C ASP A 545 -9.61 18.24 4.57
N VAL A 546 -8.53 18.52 3.85
CA VAL A 546 -7.21 17.92 4.10
C VAL A 546 -6.47 18.59 5.25
N TYR A 547 -6.38 19.93 5.26
CA TYR A 547 -5.42 20.64 6.12
C TYR A 547 -6.01 21.33 7.35
N VAL A 548 -7.32 21.60 7.36
CA VAL A 548 -8.02 22.17 8.51
C VAL A 548 -8.77 21.08 9.25
N ARG A 549 -9.51 20.26 8.50
CA ARG A 549 -10.28 19.14 9.06
C ARG A 549 -9.45 17.89 9.23
N ALA A 550 -8.50 17.60 8.33
CA ALA A 550 -7.77 16.34 8.33
C ALA A 550 -8.69 15.10 8.26
N ASN A 551 -9.79 15.19 7.51
CA ASN A 551 -10.74 14.09 7.41
C ASN A 551 -10.29 13.06 6.36
N LEU A 552 -9.51 12.08 6.80
CA LEU A 552 -8.90 11.08 5.92
C LEU A 552 -9.92 10.31 5.05
N ALA A 553 -11.06 9.96 5.64
CA ALA A 553 -12.13 9.22 4.98
C ALA A 553 -12.79 10.04 3.86
N GLU A 554 -13.07 11.31 4.13
CA GLU A 554 -13.72 12.23 3.20
C GLU A 554 -12.78 12.58 2.05
N SER A 555 -11.51 12.85 2.35
CA SER A 555 -10.48 13.13 1.35
C SER A 555 -10.35 11.98 0.34
N VAL A 556 -10.36 10.72 0.79
CA VAL A 556 -10.36 9.55 -0.11
C VAL A 556 -11.67 9.46 -0.88
N ALA A 557 -12.82 9.74 -0.26
CA ALA A 557 -14.12 9.73 -0.92
C ALA A 557 -14.19 10.76 -2.08
N LEU A 558 -13.53 11.91 -1.96
CA LEU A 558 -13.46 12.96 -3.00
C LEU A 558 -12.84 12.47 -4.31
N VAL A 559 -12.00 11.42 -4.29
CA VAL A 559 -11.49 10.77 -5.52
C VAL A 559 -12.62 10.10 -6.29
N PHE A 560 -13.54 9.45 -5.56
CA PHE A 560 -14.58 8.62 -6.14
C PHE A 560 -15.81 9.41 -6.58
N LEU A 561 -16.02 10.64 -6.10
CA LEU A 561 -17.21 11.41 -6.51
C LEU A 561 -17.23 11.74 -8.01
N PRO A 562 -16.16 12.31 -8.62
CA PRO A 562 -16.13 12.53 -10.06
C PRO A 562 -16.23 11.21 -10.84
N LEU A 563 -15.64 10.12 -10.32
CA LEU A 563 -15.74 8.79 -10.91
C LEU A 563 -17.16 8.21 -10.85
N ALA A 564 -17.92 8.49 -9.79
CA ALA A 564 -19.32 8.09 -9.68
C ALA A 564 -20.18 8.87 -10.69
N PHE A 565 -20.07 10.20 -10.75
CA PHE A 565 -20.78 10.99 -11.76
C PHE A 565 -20.43 10.55 -13.20
N TRP A 566 -19.15 10.28 -13.46
CA TRP A 566 -18.69 9.76 -14.75
C TRP A 566 -19.23 8.36 -15.05
N GLY A 567 -19.08 7.42 -14.11
CA GLY A 567 -19.55 6.05 -14.25
C GLY A 567 -21.04 6.00 -14.57
N PHE A 568 -21.86 6.71 -13.78
CA PHE A 568 -23.30 6.77 -14.00
C PHE A 568 -23.67 7.50 -15.31
N TYR A 569 -22.92 8.54 -15.71
CA TYR A 569 -23.05 9.16 -17.02
C TYR A 569 -22.87 8.13 -18.16
N GLU A 570 -21.85 7.27 -18.07
CA GLU A 570 -21.62 6.22 -19.07
C GLU A 570 -22.66 5.10 -19.01
N THR A 571 -23.18 4.73 -17.84
CA THR A 571 -24.24 3.71 -17.75
C THR A 571 -25.52 4.12 -18.47
N VAL A 572 -25.82 5.43 -18.53
CA VAL A 572 -26.98 5.94 -19.27
C VAL A 572 -26.64 6.08 -20.75
N LEU A 573 -25.44 6.55 -21.08
CA LEU A 573 -25.11 6.92 -22.45
C LEU A 573 -24.55 5.79 -23.31
N ASN A 574 -23.70 4.95 -22.74
CA ASN A 574 -23.03 3.84 -23.43
C ASN A 574 -23.07 2.58 -22.55
N PRO A 575 -24.27 2.09 -22.16
CA PRO A 575 -24.40 0.98 -21.23
C PRO A 575 -23.67 -0.26 -21.73
N ASN A 576 -22.65 -0.66 -21.01
CA ASN A 576 -21.97 -1.93 -21.19
C ASN A 576 -21.48 -2.48 -19.84
N ARG A 577 -20.93 -3.69 -19.87
CA ARG A 577 -20.48 -4.39 -18.65
C ARG A 577 -19.38 -3.66 -17.90
N VAL A 578 -18.45 -3.03 -18.64
CA VAL A 578 -17.34 -2.27 -18.04
C VAL A 578 -17.87 -1.01 -17.37
N THR A 579 -18.74 -0.25 -18.04
CA THR A 579 -19.31 0.97 -17.46
C THR A 579 -20.14 0.67 -16.22
N ILE A 580 -20.89 -0.45 -16.24
CA ILE A 580 -21.65 -0.92 -15.09
C ILE A 580 -20.71 -1.20 -13.91
N LEU A 581 -19.64 -1.95 -14.16
CA LEU A 581 -18.67 -2.34 -13.14
C LEU A 581 -17.91 -1.13 -12.57
N VAL A 582 -17.48 -0.20 -13.43
CA VAL A 582 -16.78 1.03 -13.01
C VAL A 582 -17.70 1.91 -12.15
N ALA A 583 -18.97 2.09 -12.54
CA ALA A 583 -19.93 2.85 -11.75
C ALA A 583 -20.21 2.19 -10.39
N ALA A 584 -20.35 0.86 -10.36
CA ALA A 584 -20.54 0.10 -9.14
C ALA A 584 -19.34 0.20 -8.19
N LEU A 585 -18.12 0.09 -8.73
CA LEU A 585 -16.88 0.23 -7.97
C LEU A 585 -16.71 1.65 -7.44
N ALA A 586 -17.01 2.68 -8.24
CA ALA A 586 -16.90 4.07 -7.79
C ALA A 586 -17.87 4.36 -6.63
N TYR A 587 -19.14 3.98 -6.75
CA TYR A 587 -20.12 4.19 -5.69
C TYR A 587 -19.84 3.32 -4.46
N GLY A 588 -19.53 2.04 -4.66
CA GLY A 588 -19.16 1.12 -3.58
C GLY A 588 -17.93 1.61 -2.82
N ALA A 589 -16.93 2.16 -3.51
CA ALA A 589 -15.77 2.78 -2.89
C ALA A 589 -16.15 4.02 -2.09
N THR A 590 -16.98 4.94 -2.62
CA THR A 590 -17.47 6.09 -1.85
C THR A 590 -18.17 5.65 -0.55
N LEU A 591 -19.04 4.65 -0.61
CA LEU A 591 -19.75 4.13 0.57
C LEU A 591 -18.80 3.43 1.56
N PHE A 592 -17.81 2.71 1.07
CA PHE A 592 -16.83 2.00 1.89
C PHE A 592 -15.75 2.92 2.48
N THR A 593 -15.56 4.12 1.93
CA THR A 593 -14.61 5.11 2.45
C THR A 593 -15.29 6.12 3.35
N HIS A 594 -16.49 6.61 3.00
CA HIS A 594 -17.22 7.59 3.82
C HIS A 594 -18.74 7.48 3.62
N ASN A 595 -19.43 6.87 4.58
CA ASN A 595 -20.88 6.68 4.59
C ASN A 595 -21.67 8.02 4.54
N GLY A 596 -21.23 9.06 5.26
CA GLY A 596 -21.86 10.39 5.20
C GLY A 596 -21.88 11.02 3.79
N ILE A 597 -20.75 11.00 3.07
CA ILE A 597 -20.70 11.49 1.68
C ILE A 597 -21.52 10.61 0.75
N ALA A 598 -21.49 9.29 0.91
CA ALA A 598 -22.33 8.39 0.13
C ALA A 598 -23.82 8.71 0.31
N LEU A 599 -24.25 9.05 1.53
CA LEU A 599 -25.61 9.48 1.81
C LEU A 599 -25.99 10.76 1.06
N LEU A 600 -25.11 11.76 1.09
CA LEU A 600 -25.34 13.06 0.44
C LEU A 600 -25.33 12.99 -1.09
N ILE A 601 -24.43 12.19 -1.67
CA ILE A 601 -24.28 12.10 -3.13
C ILE A 601 -25.37 11.25 -3.78
N THR A 602 -25.91 10.25 -3.09
CA THR A 602 -26.92 9.31 -3.65
C THR A 602 -28.13 10.02 -4.27
N PRO A 603 -28.84 10.94 -3.58
CA PRO A 603 -29.98 11.64 -4.19
C PRO A 603 -29.56 12.50 -5.38
N VAL A 604 -28.40 13.16 -5.33
CA VAL A 604 -27.90 13.99 -6.42
C VAL A 604 -27.51 13.16 -7.64
N LEU A 605 -26.88 11.98 -7.45
CA LEU A 605 -26.63 11.02 -8.52
C LEU A 605 -27.94 10.50 -9.13
N GLY A 606 -28.97 10.27 -8.30
CA GLY A 606 -30.31 9.92 -8.77
C GLY A 606 -30.89 11.00 -9.70
N LEU A 607 -30.83 12.27 -9.28
CA LEU A 607 -31.25 13.42 -10.10
C LEU A 607 -30.42 13.56 -11.38
N TRP A 608 -29.11 13.32 -11.32
CA TRP A 608 -28.22 13.32 -12.47
C TRP A 608 -28.60 12.25 -13.49
N VAL A 609 -28.77 11.00 -13.05
CA VAL A 609 -29.21 9.89 -13.91
C VAL A 609 -30.59 10.18 -14.50
N PHE A 610 -31.52 10.68 -13.70
CA PHE A 610 -32.86 11.05 -14.16
C PHE A 610 -32.82 12.14 -15.24
N ALA A 611 -32.04 13.20 -15.04
CA ALA A 611 -31.86 14.27 -16.01
C ALA A 611 -31.27 13.74 -17.33
N LEU A 612 -30.23 12.90 -17.27
CA LEU A 612 -29.63 12.27 -18.45
C LEU A 612 -30.63 11.38 -19.21
N MET A 613 -31.44 10.61 -18.49
CA MET A 613 -32.48 9.77 -19.09
C MET A 613 -33.53 10.60 -19.84
N ILE A 614 -33.96 11.73 -19.27
CA ILE A 614 -34.90 12.67 -19.92
C ILE A 614 -34.26 13.29 -21.16
N TRP A 615 -33.04 13.81 -21.06
CA TRP A 615 -32.38 14.46 -22.18
C TRP A 615 -32.20 13.50 -23.36
N ARG A 616 -31.78 12.26 -23.09
CA ARG A 616 -31.66 11.22 -24.12
C ARG A 616 -33.01 10.75 -24.68
N ALA A 617 -34.09 10.82 -23.90
CA ALA A 617 -35.45 10.51 -24.37
C ALA A 617 -36.01 11.60 -25.28
N ARG A 618 -35.60 12.87 -25.12
CA ARG A 618 -36.02 13.95 -26.01
C ARG A 618 -35.28 13.90 -27.36
N ASP A 619 -34.03 13.46 -27.36
CA ASP A 619 -33.20 13.41 -28.57
C ASP A 619 -33.51 12.18 -29.47
N GLN A 620 -34.32 11.22 -29.00
CA GLN A 620 -34.79 10.06 -29.77
C GLN A 620 -36.33 10.06 -29.83
N SER A 621 -36.94 9.80 -30.98
CA SER A 621 -38.41 9.81 -31.20
C SER A 621 -39.21 8.75 -30.43
N VAL A 622 -38.59 8.02 -29.50
CA VAL A 622 -39.18 6.89 -28.77
C VAL A 622 -39.73 7.37 -27.43
N ARG A 623 -41.00 7.80 -27.43
CA ARG A 623 -41.77 8.18 -26.22
C ARG A 623 -42.40 6.97 -25.50
N ALA A 624 -41.74 5.81 -25.47
CA ALA A 624 -42.27 4.62 -24.81
C ALA A 624 -41.73 4.51 -23.37
N ILE A 625 -42.62 4.35 -22.38
CA ILE A 625 -42.29 4.09 -20.97
C ILE A 625 -41.32 2.89 -20.84
N SER A 626 -41.47 1.87 -21.70
CA SER A 626 -40.59 0.70 -21.74
C SER A 626 -39.12 1.04 -22.08
N ALA A 627 -38.89 2.04 -22.95
CA ALA A 627 -37.53 2.50 -23.28
C ALA A 627 -36.91 3.30 -22.12
N PHE A 628 -37.73 4.06 -21.38
CA PHE A 628 -37.29 4.76 -20.17
C PHE A 628 -36.88 3.76 -19.07
N VAL A 629 -37.73 2.77 -18.78
CA VAL A 629 -37.43 1.72 -17.79
C VAL A 629 -36.15 0.95 -18.15
N ARG A 630 -36.00 0.52 -19.41
CA ARG A 630 -34.79 -0.19 -19.87
C ARG A 630 -33.50 0.61 -19.68
N ARG A 631 -33.55 1.94 -19.84
CA ARG A 631 -32.39 2.82 -19.62
C ARG A 631 -32.03 2.96 -18.15
N GLY A 632 -32.98 2.82 -17.24
CA GLY A 632 -32.75 2.84 -15.79
C GLY A 632 -32.12 1.56 -15.24
N LEU A 633 -32.18 0.44 -15.97
CA LEU A 633 -31.70 -0.86 -15.48
C LEU A 633 -30.19 -0.88 -15.23
N ALA A 634 -29.39 -0.34 -16.16
CA ALA A 634 -27.93 -0.31 -16.02
C ALA A 634 -27.47 0.53 -14.81
N PRO A 635 -27.88 1.80 -14.64
CA PRO A 635 -27.52 2.57 -13.46
C PRO A 635 -28.07 1.95 -12.16
N MET A 636 -29.30 1.43 -12.16
CA MET A 636 -29.87 0.76 -10.98
C MET A 636 -29.04 -0.48 -10.59
N PHE A 637 -28.68 -1.31 -11.56
CA PHE A 637 -27.85 -2.49 -11.31
C PHE A 637 -26.45 -2.11 -10.82
N SER A 638 -25.86 -1.03 -11.35
CA SER A 638 -24.59 -0.48 -10.84
C SER A 638 -24.71 -0.01 -9.39
N LEU A 639 -25.78 0.68 -9.03
CA LEU A 639 -26.01 1.14 -7.66
C LEU A 639 -26.16 -0.04 -6.70
N LEU A 640 -27.00 -1.02 -7.04
CA LEU A 640 -27.22 -2.22 -6.24
C LEU A 640 -25.94 -3.05 -6.09
N LEU A 641 -25.16 -3.19 -7.16
CA LEU A 641 -23.87 -3.88 -7.11
C LEU A 641 -22.87 -3.11 -6.23
N GLY A 642 -22.85 -1.78 -6.30
CA GLY A 642 -22.00 -0.93 -5.45
C GLY A 642 -22.33 -1.06 -3.96
N ILE A 643 -23.62 -1.00 -3.59
CA ILE A 643 -24.10 -1.26 -2.22
C ILE A 643 -23.72 -2.69 -1.79
N GLY A 644 -23.93 -3.66 -2.68
CA GLY A 644 -23.58 -5.06 -2.45
C GLY A 644 -22.10 -5.23 -2.15
N LEU A 645 -21.20 -4.60 -2.91
CA LEU A 645 -19.76 -4.65 -2.67
C LEU A 645 -19.37 -4.12 -1.27
N ALA A 646 -20.01 -3.06 -0.79
CA ALA A 646 -19.76 -2.46 0.51
C ALA A 646 -20.58 -3.07 1.67
N SER A 647 -21.39 -4.10 1.43
CA SER A 647 -22.36 -4.63 2.41
C SER A 647 -21.75 -5.24 3.68
N ILE A 648 -20.50 -5.72 3.64
CA ILE A 648 -19.73 -6.17 4.80
C ILE A 648 -19.58 -5.09 5.88
N PHE A 649 -19.64 -3.83 5.45
CA PHE A 649 -19.68 -2.63 6.28
C PHE A 649 -21.11 -2.07 6.37
N ALA A 650 -21.74 -1.79 5.23
CA ALA A 650 -22.96 -0.99 5.17
C ALA A 650 -24.14 -1.63 5.92
N ILE A 651 -24.27 -2.96 5.89
CA ILE A 651 -25.37 -3.64 6.58
C ILE A 651 -25.18 -3.59 8.10
N PRO A 652 -24.04 -4.03 8.69
CA PRO A 652 -23.78 -3.87 10.12
C PRO A 652 -23.84 -2.42 10.59
N ALA A 653 -23.25 -1.49 9.84
CA ALA A 653 -23.20 -0.08 10.21
C ALA A 653 -24.60 0.54 10.37
N VAL A 654 -25.60 0.05 9.62
CA VAL A 654 -26.99 0.52 9.73
C VAL A 654 -27.75 -0.26 10.81
N LEU A 655 -27.70 -1.59 10.79
CA LEU A 655 -28.56 -2.43 11.64
C LEU A 655 -28.05 -2.54 13.08
N GLU A 656 -26.74 -2.39 13.30
CA GLU A 656 -26.11 -2.41 14.63
C GLU A 656 -25.79 -0.99 15.14
N PHE A 657 -26.20 0.07 14.43
CA PHE A 657 -26.05 1.46 14.89
C PHE A 657 -26.79 1.72 16.20
N GLN A 658 -27.95 1.08 16.37
CA GLN A 658 -28.74 1.15 17.62
C GLN A 658 -28.01 0.60 18.85
N ALA A 659 -26.93 -0.16 18.67
CA ALA A 659 -26.13 -0.73 19.75
C ALA A 659 -24.97 0.19 20.19
N VAL A 660 -24.85 1.39 19.61
CA VAL A 660 -23.97 2.46 20.10
C VAL A 660 -24.78 3.67 20.56
N SER A 661 -24.22 4.48 21.47
CA SER A 661 -24.85 5.75 21.83
C SER A 661 -24.86 6.70 20.63
N THR A 662 -26.01 7.29 20.33
CA THR A 662 -26.17 8.25 19.22
C THR A 662 -25.75 9.67 19.61
N GLN A 663 -25.69 10.00 20.90
CA GLN A 663 -25.37 11.35 21.38
C GLN A 663 -24.00 11.83 20.89
N GLN A 664 -23.00 10.93 20.83
CA GLN A 664 -21.65 11.25 20.34
C GLN A 664 -21.57 11.49 18.83
N TRP A 665 -22.55 10.99 18.06
CA TRP A 665 -22.55 11.08 16.60
C TRP A 665 -23.48 12.18 16.07
N LEU A 666 -24.52 12.52 16.83
CA LEU A 666 -25.61 13.40 16.39
C LEU A 666 -25.93 14.53 17.39
N GLY A 667 -25.39 14.50 18.60
CA GLY A 667 -25.67 15.47 19.66
C GLY A 667 -24.52 16.45 19.90
N ASN A 668 -24.78 17.45 20.75
CA ASN A 668 -23.83 18.50 21.14
C ASN A 668 -23.21 19.20 19.91
N TYR A 669 -21.90 19.05 19.72
CA TYR A 669 -21.17 19.60 18.59
C TYR A 669 -21.61 19.04 17.23
N TYR A 670 -22.23 17.85 17.17
CA TYR A 670 -22.67 17.25 15.91
C TYR A 670 -24.13 17.56 15.55
N ASP A 671 -24.79 18.39 16.34
CA ASP A 671 -26.15 18.83 16.04
C ASP A 671 -26.17 19.82 14.87
N TYR A 672 -26.73 19.38 13.74
CA TYR A 672 -26.72 20.13 12.49
C TYR A 672 -27.35 21.52 12.58
N THR A 673 -28.26 21.76 13.53
CA THR A 673 -28.92 23.06 13.68
C THR A 673 -27.94 24.18 14.05
N ASN A 674 -26.80 23.81 14.65
CA ASN A 674 -25.73 24.71 15.05
C ASN A 674 -24.79 25.10 13.90
N HIS A 675 -24.92 24.49 12.72
CA HIS A 675 -23.92 24.57 11.65
C HIS A 675 -24.46 25.06 10.30
N PHE A 676 -25.62 25.72 10.30
CA PHE A 676 -26.10 26.42 9.11
C PHE A 676 -25.18 27.60 8.76
N VAL A 677 -24.91 27.75 7.47
CA VAL A 677 -24.01 28.77 6.92
C VAL A 677 -24.77 30.08 6.68
N TYR A 678 -24.10 31.20 6.91
CA TYR A 678 -24.60 32.52 6.54
C TYR A 678 -24.18 32.85 5.11
N LEU A 679 -25.08 33.43 4.32
CA LEU A 679 -24.88 33.64 2.88
C LEU A 679 -23.53 34.32 2.54
N TYR A 680 -23.09 35.31 3.34
CA TYR A 680 -21.82 35.99 3.11
C TYR A 680 -20.59 35.10 3.34
N GLN A 681 -20.67 34.09 4.23
CA GLN A 681 -19.55 33.17 4.50
C GLN A 681 -19.20 32.33 3.28
N LEU A 682 -20.17 32.09 2.38
CA LEU A 682 -19.92 31.41 1.09
C LEU A 682 -19.03 32.21 0.13
N PHE A 683 -18.94 33.53 0.34
CA PHE A 683 -18.16 34.46 -0.50
C PHE A 683 -17.03 35.17 0.26
N SER A 684 -16.90 34.92 1.56
CA SER A 684 -15.88 35.52 2.40
C SER A 684 -14.50 34.96 2.03
N PRO A 685 -13.46 35.81 1.84
CA PRO A 685 -12.10 35.32 1.62
C PRO A 685 -11.44 34.79 2.90
N PHE A 686 -12.14 34.84 4.05
CA PHE A 686 -11.63 34.41 5.34
C PHE A 686 -11.10 32.97 5.31
N TRP A 687 -9.93 32.77 5.92
CA TRP A 687 -9.30 31.47 6.10
C TRP A 687 -8.84 31.33 7.55
N GLY A 688 -9.17 30.19 8.15
CA GLY A 688 -8.84 29.87 9.54
C GLY A 688 -8.77 28.36 9.75
N PHE A 689 -8.20 27.97 10.89
CA PHE A 689 -7.97 26.57 11.27
C PHE A 689 -8.87 26.10 12.43
N GLY A 690 -9.85 26.91 12.83
CA GLY A 690 -10.77 26.55 13.92
C GLY A 690 -11.91 25.65 13.46
N ILE A 691 -12.72 25.19 14.43
CA ILE A 691 -13.90 24.36 14.22
C ILE A 691 -15.13 25.20 13.84
N SER A 692 -16.14 24.57 13.24
CA SER A 692 -17.41 25.24 12.95
C SER A 692 -18.17 25.53 14.24
N LYS A 693 -18.68 26.76 14.40
CA LYS A 693 -19.38 27.22 15.59
C LYS A 693 -20.75 27.82 15.23
N PRO A 694 -21.73 27.79 16.15
CA PRO A 694 -22.98 28.50 15.95
C PRO A 694 -22.75 30.00 15.77
N GLY A 695 -23.36 30.57 14.73
CA GLY A 695 -23.37 32.01 14.50
C GLY A 695 -22.56 32.49 13.29
N PRO A 696 -22.59 33.80 13.01
CA PRO A 696 -21.98 34.36 11.79
C PRO A 696 -20.46 34.45 11.85
N VAL A 697 -19.89 34.59 13.05
CA VAL A 697 -18.43 34.64 13.26
C VAL A 697 -17.93 33.24 13.54
N ASP A 698 -17.21 32.67 12.58
CA ASP A 698 -16.71 31.30 12.62
C ASP A 698 -15.20 31.30 12.28
N ASP A 699 -14.46 30.36 12.87
CA ASP A 699 -13.01 30.19 12.68
C ASP A 699 -12.70 29.20 11.54
N MET A 700 -13.72 28.55 10.98
CA MET A 700 -13.64 27.68 9.81
C MET A 700 -14.11 28.42 8.54
N SER A 701 -13.49 28.13 7.40
CA SER A 701 -13.90 28.69 6.10
C SER A 701 -14.99 27.85 5.43
N PHE A 702 -16.08 28.49 5.00
CA PHE A 702 -17.18 27.87 4.22
C PHE A 702 -17.24 28.36 2.77
N GLN A 703 -16.19 29.02 2.29
CA GLN A 703 -16.23 29.73 1.03
C GLN A 703 -16.23 28.79 -0.19
N PHE A 704 -16.92 29.20 -1.26
CA PHE A 704 -16.75 28.58 -2.58
C PHE A 704 -15.41 28.96 -3.23
N GLY A 705 -14.80 30.05 -2.79
CA GLY A 705 -13.58 30.63 -3.35
C GLY A 705 -13.87 31.62 -4.47
N VAL A 706 -13.21 32.78 -4.42
CA VAL A 706 -13.38 33.86 -5.41
C VAL A 706 -13.02 33.37 -6.82
N THR A 707 -11.90 32.66 -6.98
CA THR A 707 -11.45 32.17 -8.30
C THR A 707 -12.44 31.16 -8.91
N PRO A 708 -12.85 30.06 -8.25
CA PRO A 708 -13.86 29.15 -8.77
C PRO A 708 -15.19 29.84 -9.13
N ILE A 709 -15.68 30.77 -8.29
CA ILE A 709 -16.93 31.50 -8.56
C ILE A 709 -16.81 32.36 -9.81
N LEU A 710 -15.75 33.18 -9.92
CA LEU A 710 -15.56 34.05 -11.07
C LEU A 710 -15.47 33.22 -12.36
N LEU A 711 -14.69 32.13 -12.35
CA LEU A 711 -14.60 31.22 -13.49
C LEU A 711 -15.96 30.59 -13.83
N ALA A 712 -16.75 30.17 -12.84
CA ALA A 712 -18.08 29.62 -13.06
C ALA A 712 -19.06 30.67 -13.64
N ILE A 713 -19.02 31.92 -13.15
CA ILE A 713 -19.83 33.03 -13.65
C ILE A 713 -19.45 33.35 -15.09
N PHE A 714 -18.16 33.54 -15.41
CA PHE A 714 -17.73 33.82 -16.78
C PHE A 714 -18.03 32.65 -17.73
N SER A 715 -18.01 31.42 -17.22
CA SER A 715 -18.41 30.24 -17.99
C SER A 715 -19.88 30.24 -18.39
N THR A 716 -20.77 31.00 -17.72
CA THR A 716 -22.16 31.17 -18.18
C THR A 716 -22.24 31.87 -19.54
N VAL A 717 -21.27 32.73 -19.89
CA VAL A 717 -21.14 33.30 -21.23
C VAL A 717 -20.80 32.20 -22.24
N ALA A 718 -19.97 31.23 -21.86
CA ALA A 718 -19.69 30.03 -22.66
C ALA A 718 -20.94 29.16 -22.86
N ILE A 719 -21.77 29.00 -21.81
CA ILE A 719 -23.05 28.27 -21.87
C ILE A 719 -24.02 28.89 -22.90
N VAL A 720 -24.03 30.23 -23.01
CA VAL A 720 -24.90 30.96 -23.93
C VAL A 720 -24.39 30.92 -25.36
N ARG A 721 -23.06 30.99 -25.55
CA ARG A 721 -22.43 31.07 -26.89
C ARG A 721 -22.14 29.72 -27.54
N ASN A 722 -22.02 28.64 -26.77
CA ASN A 722 -21.55 27.35 -27.29
C ASN A 722 -22.71 26.34 -27.55
N HIS A 723 -22.91 25.98 -28.81
CA HIS A 723 -23.94 25.03 -29.28
C HIS A 723 -23.58 23.54 -29.15
N ASN A 724 -22.43 23.19 -28.54
CA ASN A 724 -21.87 21.81 -28.49
C ASN A 724 -22.66 20.79 -27.63
N GLY A 725 -23.98 20.95 -27.44
CA GLY A 725 -24.83 20.01 -26.70
C GLY A 725 -24.59 19.97 -25.17
N MET A 726 -23.55 20.64 -24.65
CA MET A 726 -23.19 20.68 -23.23
C MET A 726 -24.06 21.59 -22.37
N ARG A 727 -24.85 22.49 -22.98
CA ARG A 727 -25.67 23.48 -22.27
C ARG A 727 -26.52 22.87 -21.16
N ARG A 728 -27.17 21.72 -21.41
CA ARG A 728 -28.02 21.03 -20.42
C ARG A 728 -27.21 20.54 -19.21
N VAL A 729 -26.00 20.02 -19.44
CA VAL A 729 -25.09 19.55 -18.38
C VAL A 729 -24.61 20.71 -17.51
N LEU A 730 -24.18 21.82 -18.14
CA LEU A 730 -23.71 22.99 -17.41
C LEU A 730 -24.84 23.66 -16.61
N ILE A 731 -26.06 23.74 -17.17
CA ILE A 731 -27.24 24.21 -16.43
C ILE A 731 -27.52 23.31 -15.22
N PHE A 732 -27.46 21.98 -15.38
CA PHE A 732 -27.66 21.06 -14.25
C PHE A 732 -26.68 21.34 -13.11
N PHE A 733 -25.38 21.46 -13.41
CA PHE A 733 -24.37 21.75 -12.39
C PHE A 733 -24.50 23.16 -11.80
N ALA A 734 -24.91 24.16 -12.58
CA ALA A 734 -25.20 25.50 -12.06
C ALA A 734 -26.40 25.51 -11.10
N VAL A 735 -27.51 24.86 -11.47
CA VAL A 735 -28.69 24.69 -10.61
C VAL A 735 -28.33 23.90 -9.36
N MET A 736 -27.54 22.83 -9.51
CA MET A 736 -27.03 22.04 -8.38
C MET A 736 -26.26 22.92 -7.39
N THR A 737 -25.32 23.77 -7.84
CA THR A 737 -24.59 24.70 -6.97
C THR A 737 -25.53 25.64 -6.22
N ILE A 738 -26.54 26.21 -6.90
CA ILE A 738 -27.50 27.13 -6.28
C ILE A 738 -28.36 26.41 -5.23
N VAL A 739 -28.87 25.22 -5.56
CA VAL A 739 -29.68 24.42 -4.62
C VAL A 739 -28.85 24.02 -3.40
N ILE A 740 -27.60 23.59 -3.60
CA ILE A 740 -26.67 23.29 -2.51
C ILE A 740 -26.44 24.52 -1.63
N ALA A 741 -26.20 25.70 -2.22
CA ALA A 741 -26.03 26.93 -1.47
C ALA A 741 -27.24 27.19 -0.57
N ILE A 742 -28.47 27.04 -1.09
CA ILE A 742 -29.71 27.23 -0.32
C ILE A 742 -29.85 26.20 0.80
N LEU A 743 -29.53 24.93 0.55
CA LEU A 743 -29.59 23.85 1.54
C LEU A 743 -28.58 24.00 2.68
N MET A 744 -27.55 24.82 2.52
CA MET A 744 -26.62 25.16 3.60
C MET A 744 -27.11 26.32 4.48
N LEU A 745 -28.12 27.08 4.05
CA LEU A 745 -28.65 28.21 4.80
C LEU A 745 -29.77 27.78 5.75
N ALA A 746 -29.96 28.51 6.84
CA ALA A 746 -31.02 28.24 7.83
C ALA A 746 -32.44 28.25 7.25
N ILE A 747 -32.69 28.91 6.12
CA ILE A 747 -33.98 28.87 5.40
C ILE A 747 -34.39 27.45 4.97
N SER A 748 -33.40 26.54 4.85
CA SER A 748 -33.64 25.16 4.47
C SER A 748 -34.01 24.25 5.65
N LEU A 749 -34.06 24.76 6.89
CA LEU A 749 -34.38 23.97 8.09
C LEU A 749 -35.61 23.06 7.94
N PRO A 750 -36.75 23.50 7.36
CA PRO A 750 -37.92 22.62 7.17
C PRO A 750 -37.62 21.38 6.29
N ILE A 751 -36.69 21.50 5.34
CA ILE A 751 -36.26 20.39 4.47
C ILE A 751 -35.43 19.40 5.29
N TRP A 752 -34.52 19.89 6.13
CA TRP A 752 -33.68 19.05 7.00
C TRP A 752 -34.52 18.30 8.04
N GLU A 753 -35.53 18.94 8.61
CA GLU A 753 -36.47 18.30 9.55
C GLU A 753 -37.33 17.23 8.87
N ALA A 754 -37.80 17.49 7.64
CA ALA A 754 -38.63 16.55 6.90
C ALA A 754 -37.87 15.31 6.45
N LEU A 755 -36.60 15.46 6.06
CA LEU A 755 -35.83 14.37 5.48
C LEU A 755 -35.22 13.42 6.50
N ARG A 756 -35.09 13.81 7.79
CA ARG A 756 -34.56 13.07 8.99
C ARG A 756 -33.26 12.30 8.81
N ILE A 757 -33.11 11.54 7.73
CA ILE A 757 -31.89 10.92 7.22
C ILE A 757 -30.75 11.95 7.06
N THR A 758 -31.06 13.22 6.77
CA THR A 758 -30.05 14.29 6.69
C THR A 758 -29.41 14.62 8.04
N THR A 759 -29.98 14.20 9.17
CA THR A 759 -29.32 14.33 10.49
C THR A 759 -27.97 13.60 10.55
N PHE A 760 -27.82 12.49 9.82
CA PHE A 760 -26.56 11.76 9.69
C PHE A 760 -25.51 12.48 8.85
N ALA A 761 -25.89 13.53 8.11
CA ALA A 761 -24.92 14.37 7.43
C ALA A 761 -24.14 15.28 8.40
N GLN A 762 -24.61 15.42 9.65
CA GLN A 762 -24.07 16.22 10.77
C GLN A 762 -23.96 17.72 10.48
N PHE A 763 -23.38 18.12 9.36
CA PHE A 763 -23.07 19.51 9.06
C PHE A 763 -23.66 19.93 7.70
N PRO A 764 -24.53 20.95 7.64
CA PRO A 764 -25.04 21.48 6.38
C PRO A 764 -23.92 21.89 5.41
N TRP A 765 -22.86 22.54 5.92
CA TRP A 765 -21.69 22.94 5.13
C TRP A 765 -20.94 21.76 4.48
N ARG A 766 -21.16 20.51 4.89
CA ARG A 766 -20.58 19.32 4.24
C ARG A 766 -21.07 19.16 2.79
N LEU A 767 -22.18 19.82 2.41
CA LEU A 767 -22.62 19.93 1.02
C LEU A 767 -21.63 20.68 0.11
N LEU A 768 -20.62 21.38 0.66
CA LEU A 768 -19.51 21.94 -0.10
C LEU A 768 -18.71 20.89 -0.89
N THR A 769 -18.71 19.62 -0.44
CA THR A 769 -18.18 18.48 -1.23
C THR A 769 -18.81 18.39 -2.62
N LEU A 770 -20.12 18.59 -2.69
CA LEU A 770 -20.89 18.52 -3.92
C LEU A 770 -20.72 19.81 -4.75
N ALA A 771 -20.63 20.96 -4.10
CA ALA A 771 -20.34 22.24 -4.77
C ALA A 771 -18.95 22.24 -5.42
N THR A 772 -18.00 21.53 -4.81
CA THR A 772 -16.64 21.35 -5.36
C THR A 772 -16.67 20.65 -6.72
N ILE A 773 -17.54 19.64 -6.91
CA ILE A 773 -17.71 18.99 -8.22
C ILE A 773 -18.31 19.96 -9.24
N SER A 774 -19.43 20.60 -8.90
CA SER A 774 -20.17 21.43 -9.84
C SER A 774 -19.38 22.68 -10.25
N LEU A 775 -18.74 23.37 -9.30
CA LEU A 775 -17.91 24.55 -9.57
C LEU A 775 -16.68 24.22 -10.42
N SER A 776 -16.01 23.09 -10.18
CA SER A 776 -14.89 22.66 -11.01
C SER A 776 -15.30 22.40 -12.47
N ILE A 777 -16.43 21.72 -12.69
CA ILE A 777 -16.94 21.47 -14.04
C ILE A 777 -17.32 22.79 -14.74
N LEU A 778 -17.99 23.68 -14.02
CA LEU A 778 -18.35 25.01 -14.54
C LEU A 778 -17.10 25.82 -14.88
N ALA A 779 -16.12 25.88 -13.99
CA ALA A 779 -14.87 26.61 -14.22
C ALA A 779 -14.09 26.08 -15.44
N GLY A 780 -14.06 24.75 -15.65
CA GLY A 780 -13.42 24.17 -16.84
C GLY A 780 -14.09 24.55 -18.16
N ALA A 781 -15.39 24.89 -18.14
CA ALA A 781 -16.12 25.28 -19.33
C ALA A 781 -15.71 26.65 -19.90
N ILE A 782 -14.97 27.47 -19.14
CA ILE A 782 -14.53 28.80 -19.59
C ILE A 782 -13.68 28.74 -20.87
N ILE A 783 -12.86 27.70 -21.02
CA ILE A 783 -11.96 27.53 -22.18
C ILE A 783 -12.75 27.16 -23.45
N LEU A 784 -14.01 26.71 -23.32
CA LEU A 784 -14.83 26.31 -24.46
C LEU A 784 -15.39 27.50 -25.25
N THR A 785 -15.03 28.75 -24.91
CA THR A 785 -15.38 29.95 -25.69
C THR A 785 -14.46 30.22 -26.86
N ASP A 786 -13.25 29.67 -26.86
CA ASP A 786 -12.30 29.85 -27.95
C ASP A 786 -12.65 28.88 -29.09
N ASP A 787 -12.86 29.41 -30.31
CA ASP A 787 -13.04 28.64 -31.56
C ASP A 787 -11.79 27.80 -31.94
N ALA A 788 -10.81 27.69 -31.05
CA ALA A 788 -9.61 26.86 -31.17
C ALA A 788 -9.94 25.37 -31.02
N ALA A 789 -10.77 24.86 -31.94
CA ALA A 789 -10.99 23.44 -32.19
C ALA A 789 -9.75 22.72 -32.78
N ASN A 790 -8.61 23.41 -32.91
CA ASN A 790 -7.35 22.76 -33.24
C ASN A 790 -6.69 22.24 -31.96
N GLU A 791 -6.78 20.92 -31.79
CA GLU A 791 -6.02 20.08 -30.86
C GLU A 791 -4.51 20.22 -31.13
N SER A 792 -3.94 21.39 -30.87
CA SER A 792 -2.51 21.52 -30.74
C SER A 792 -2.11 20.75 -29.49
N HIS A 793 -1.17 19.82 -29.63
CA HIS A 793 -0.58 19.13 -28.47
C HIS A 793 0.15 20.08 -27.51
N ASN A 794 0.25 21.38 -27.81
CA ASN A 794 0.93 22.35 -26.95
C ASN A 794 -0.07 23.05 -26.02
N VAL A 795 0.37 23.29 -24.78
CA VAL A 795 -0.41 24.00 -23.77
C VAL A 795 -0.55 25.48 -24.19
N SER A 796 -1.78 25.98 -24.31
CA SER A 796 -2.03 27.37 -24.68
C SER A 796 -1.67 28.35 -23.55
N LEU A 797 -1.27 29.58 -23.91
CA LEU A 797 -0.96 30.64 -22.95
C LEU A 797 -2.15 30.93 -22.03
N SER A 798 -3.38 30.97 -22.56
CA SER A 798 -4.60 31.15 -21.77
C SER A 798 -4.75 30.08 -20.70
N THR A 799 -4.43 28.82 -21.02
CA THR A 799 -4.48 27.72 -20.04
C THR A 799 -3.41 27.88 -18.95
N LEU A 800 -2.20 28.32 -19.32
CA LEU A 800 -1.13 28.59 -18.35
C LEU A 800 -1.50 29.76 -17.43
N LEU A 801 -2.05 30.85 -17.96
CA LEU A 801 -2.47 32.01 -17.17
C LEU A 801 -3.61 31.66 -16.22
N LEU A 802 -4.63 30.91 -16.68
CA LEU A 802 -5.70 30.42 -15.82
C LEU A 802 -5.17 29.45 -14.75
N GLY A 803 -4.24 28.56 -15.12
CA GLY A 803 -3.57 27.66 -14.17
C GLY A 803 -2.81 28.42 -13.09
N ALA A 804 -2.05 29.46 -13.48
CA ALA A 804 -1.35 30.34 -12.56
C ALA A 804 -2.32 31.11 -11.66
N LEU A 805 -3.42 31.63 -12.19
CA LEU A 805 -4.46 32.32 -11.41
C LEU A 805 -5.08 31.40 -10.34
N ILE A 806 -5.38 30.15 -10.68
CA ILE A 806 -5.93 29.16 -9.73
C ILE A 806 -4.92 28.85 -8.63
N LEU A 807 -3.66 28.59 -9.02
CA LEU A 807 -2.58 28.28 -8.09
C LEU A 807 -2.31 29.45 -7.14
N LEU A 808 -2.07 30.65 -7.68
CA LEU A 808 -1.74 31.84 -6.90
C LEU A 808 -2.91 32.30 -6.02
N GLY A 809 -4.15 32.19 -6.53
CA GLY A 809 -5.35 32.53 -5.77
C GLY A 809 -5.61 31.61 -4.57
N SER A 810 -5.04 30.40 -4.60
CA SER A 810 -5.24 29.38 -3.54
C SER A 810 -3.98 29.16 -2.70
N PHE A 811 -2.84 29.69 -3.12
CA PHE A 811 -1.55 29.54 -2.44
C PHE A 811 -1.57 29.97 -0.96
N PRO A 812 -2.27 31.07 -0.55
CA PRO A 812 -2.34 31.45 0.85
C PRO A 812 -2.94 30.37 1.77
N TYR A 813 -3.84 29.53 1.23
CA TYR A 813 -4.50 28.46 1.98
C TYR A 813 -3.58 27.26 2.28
N LEU A 814 -2.44 27.17 1.58
CA LEU A 814 -1.44 26.12 1.76
C LEU A 814 -0.41 26.44 2.85
N ASN A 815 -0.53 27.58 3.54
CA ASN A 815 0.29 27.89 4.70
C ASN A 815 -0.24 27.15 5.94
N VAL A 816 0.03 25.85 6.01
CA VAL A 816 -0.53 24.95 7.02
C VAL A 816 0.40 24.87 8.24
N PRO A 817 -0.12 25.10 9.46
CA PRO A 817 0.65 24.90 10.68
C PRO A 817 0.94 23.41 10.89
N THR A 818 2.22 23.05 10.91
CA THR A 818 2.69 21.68 11.15
C THR A 818 3.50 21.61 12.44
N GLN A 819 3.44 20.46 13.11
CA GLN A 819 4.18 20.17 14.33
C GLN A 819 4.94 18.86 14.11
N VAL A 820 6.23 18.82 14.47
CA VAL A 820 7.07 17.63 14.26
C VAL A 820 6.59 16.46 15.11
N GLU A 821 6.34 16.72 16.39
CA GLU A 821 5.85 15.73 17.35
C GLU A 821 4.43 16.10 17.82
N ALA A 822 3.62 15.07 18.08
CA ALA A 822 2.33 15.26 18.73
C ALA A 822 2.54 15.68 20.19
N LYS A 823 1.63 16.48 20.75
CA LYS A 823 1.67 16.87 22.17
C LYS A 823 1.60 15.66 23.09
N GLU A 824 0.98 14.59 22.63
CA GLU A 824 0.77 13.34 23.35
C GLU A 824 2.04 12.46 23.39
N GLY A 825 3.02 12.74 22.53
CA GLY A 825 4.27 11.99 22.39
C GLY A 825 4.26 11.06 21.16
N GLN A 826 4.99 9.95 21.25
CA GLN A 826 5.04 8.95 20.17
C GLN A 826 3.68 8.27 19.98
N VAL A 827 3.36 7.94 18.72
CA VAL A 827 2.13 7.22 18.36
C VAL A 827 2.16 5.83 18.99
N GLY A 828 1.18 5.56 19.86
CA GLY A 828 1.01 4.29 20.55
C GLY A 828 -0.10 4.39 21.60
N ALA A 829 -0.35 3.31 22.34
CA ALA A 829 -1.41 3.26 23.35
C ALA A 829 -1.36 4.41 24.36
N LEU A 830 -0.18 4.76 24.90
CA LEU A 830 -0.06 5.89 25.82
C LEU A 830 -0.40 7.24 25.15
N GLY A 831 0.01 7.44 23.90
CA GLY A 831 -0.32 8.63 23.12
C GLY A 831 -1.83 8.72 22.86
N LEU A 832 -2.47 7.59 22.54
CA LEU A 832 -3.92 7.48 22.38
C LEU A 832 -4.66 7.85 23.67
N LEU A 833 -4.25 7.32 24.83
CA LEU A 833 -4.89 7.64 26.11
C LEU A 833 -4.80 9.13 26.46
N LYS A 834 -3.62 9.74 26.25
CA LYS A 834 -3.46 11.20 26.43
C LYS A 834 -4.30 12.00 25.45
N PHE A 835 -4.43 11.50 24.23
CA PHE A 835 -5.30 12.10 23.23
C PHE A 835 -6.76 12.06 23.71
N GLU A 836 -7.27 10.90 24.11
CA GLU A 836 -8.65 10.75 24.63
C GLU A 836 -8.89 11.64 25.86
N GLN A 837 -7.92 11.71 26.78
CA GLN A 837 -7.99 12.56 27.97
C GLN A 837 -8.06 14.05 27.63
N SER A 838 -7.38 14.50 26.58
CA SER A 838 -7.31 15.91 26.19
C SER A 838 -8.40 16.34 25.21
N ALA A 839 -8.92 15.41 24.40
CA ALA A 839 -9.83 15.73 23.32
C ALA A 839 -11.26 15.93 23.82
N ASN A 840 -11.69 15.21 24.85
CA ASN A 840 -13.07 15.20 25.36
C ASN A 840 -14.15 15.03 24.25
N GLU A 841 -13.73 14.55 23.07
CA GLU A 841 -14.47 14.43 21.82
C GLU A 841 -14.32 12.98 21.33
N MET A 842 -15.40 12.41 20.81
CA MET A 842 -15.47 11.08 20.18
C MET A 842 -14.98 9.88 21.02
N THR A 843 -15.06 9.94 22.37
CA THR A 843 -14.95 8.74 23.22
C THR A 843 -16.17 7.84 23.00
N GLY A 844 -16.04 6.92 22.05
CA GLY A 844 -17.11 6.03 21.61
C GLY A 844 -17.71 5.17 22.74
N ILE A 845 -18.99 5.32 23.10
CA ILE A 845 -19.66 4.43 24.06
C ILE A 845 -20.75 3.56 23.43
N THR A 846 -20.96 2.36 23.97
CA THR A 846 -22.01 1.43 23.53
C THR A 846 -23.35 1.77 24.18
N ALA A 847 -24.45 1.22 23.67
CA ALA A 847 -25.80 1.51 24.18
C ALA A 847 -26.05 1.06 25.65
N TRP A 848 -25.13 0.28 26.23
CA TRP A 848 -25.23 -0.22 27.61
C TRP A 848 -24.42 0.60 28.61
N VAL A 849 -23.63 1.57 28.13
CA VAL A 849 -22.87 2.48 28.98
C VAL A 849 -23.79 3.61 29.41
N GLN A 850 -23.92 3.78 30.73
CA GLN A 850 -24.72 4.83 31.36
C GLN A 850 -23.90 6.10 31.58
N GLU A 851 -22.62 5.95 31.96
CA GLU A 851 -21.69 7.04 32.17
C GLU A 851 -20.45 6.88 31.28
N GLN A 852 -20.08 7.94 30.55
CA GLN A 852 -18.87 7.93 29.73
C GLN A 852 -17.63 7.91 30.63
N PRO A 853 -16.73 6.92 30.48
CA PRO A 853 -15.55 6.85 31.32
C PRO A 853 -14.58 8.00 30.99
N SER A 854 -14.03 8.61 32.04
CA SER A 854 -12.93 9.59 31.95
C SER A 854 -11.55 8.96 32.17
N TRP A 855 -11.53 7.72 32.68
CA TRP A 855 -10.32 6.95 32.96
C TRP A 855 -10.62 5.46 33.13
N SER A 856 -9.60 4.62 33.27
CA SER A 856 -9.78 3.20 33.60
C SER A 856 -8.58 2.59 34.36
N PRO A 857 -8.77 1.45 35.05
CA PRO A 857 -7.66 0.66 35.60
C PRO A 857 -6.66 0.18 34.55
N MET A 858 -7.08 -0.02 33.30
CA MET A 858 -6.18 -0.40 32.20
C MET A 858 -5.28 0.76 31.82
N ALA A 859 -5.81 1.98 31.83
CA ALA A 859 -5.04 3.20 31.58
C ALA A 859 -3.93 3.38 32.64
N ASP A 860 -4.18 3.07 33.91
CA ASP A 860 -3.16 3.11 34.97
C ASP A 860 -1.95 2.21 34.66
N VAL A 861 -2.21 1.01 34.15
CA VAL A 861 -1.16 0.06 33.74
C VAL A 861 -0.33 0.64 32.60
N ILE A 862 -0.99 1.20 31.59
CA ILE A 862 -0.32 1.76 30.40
C ILE A 862 0.47 3.01 30.76
N VAL A 863 -0.07 3.90 31.59
CA VAL A 863 0.62 5.12 32.08
C VAL A 863 1.83 4.76 32.94
N ALA A 864 1.76 3.68 33.72
CA ALA A 864 2.91 3.14 34.45
C ALA A 864 3.97 2.48 33.54
N ASN A 865 3.83 2.59 32.21
CA ASN A 865 4.67 1.96 31.19
C ASN A 865 4.77 0.44 31.37
N LYS A 866 3.68 -0.18 31.83
CA LYS A 866 3.56 -1.64 31.98
C LYS A 866 2.68 -2.18 30.86
N LYS A 867 2.95 -3.42 30.45
CA LYS A 867 2.13 -4.12 29.46
C LYS A 867 0.84 -4.63 30.13
N LEU A 868 -0.31 -4.26 29.57
CA LEU A 868 -1.59 -4.83 29.97
C LEU A 868 -1.61 -6.34 29.70
N LYS A 869 -1.90 -7.12 30.73
CA LYS A 869 -1.86 -8.59 30.69
C LYS A 869 -3.25 -9.22 30.56
N SER A 870 -4.26 -8.56 31.12
CA SER A 870 -5.63 -9.05 31.23
C SER A 870 -6.57 -7.87 31.43
N LYS A 871 -7.82 -7.98 30.96
CA LYS A 871 -8.88 -6.98 31.23
C LYS A 871 -9.79 -7.43 32.38
N ILE A 872 -9.46 -8.49 33.12
CA ILE A 872 -10.26 -8.93 34.26
C ILE A 872 -10.18 -7.92 35.42
N ASP A 873 -11.33 -7.68 36.07
CA ASP A 873 -11.40 -6.90 37.31
C ASP A 873 -11.08 -7.78 38.52
N TYR A 874 -9.85 -7.66 39.02
CA TYR A 874 -9.36 -8.40 40.17
C TYR A 874 -9.89 -7.89 41.51
N THR A 875 -10.67 -6.80 41.53
CA THR A 875 -11.21 -6.23 42.78
C THR A 875 -12.52 -6.88 43.23
N GLU A 876 -13.16 -7.67 42.36
CA GLU A 876 -14.47 -8.28 42.63
C GLU A 876 -14.41 -9.66 43.31
N PHE A 877 -13.22 -10.23 43.52
CA PHE A 877 -13.03 -11.52 44.17
C PHE A 877 -11.71 -11.58 44.95
N SER A 878 -11.65 -12.45 45.97
CA SER A 878 -10.39 -12.77 46.65
C SER A 878 -9.57 -13.76 45.81
N GLN A 879 -8.24 -13.59 45.77
CA GLN A 879 -7.35 -14.54 45.09
C GLN A 879 -7.34 -15.93 45.72
N ASP A 880 -7.78 -16.04 46.99
CA ASP A 880 -7.96 -17.32 47.67
C ASP A 880 -9.23 -18.06 47.21
N GLU A 881 -10.22 -17.32 46.68
CA GLU A 881 -11.49 -17.88 46.17
C GLU A 881 -11.44 -18.16 44.67
N VAL A 882 -10.83 -17.24 43.91
CA VAL A 882 -10.65 -17.34 42.47
C VAL A 882 -9.22 -16.96 42.12
N TRP A 883 -8.46 -17.96 41.67
CA TRP A 883 -7.14 -17.73 41.09
C TRP A 883 -7.27 -17.59 39.58
N ILE A 884 -6.60 -16.59 38.98
CA ILE A 884 -6.58 -16.37 37.53
C ILE A 884 -5.15 -16.55 37.01
N GLY A 885 -4.98 -17.48 36.08
CA GLY A 885 -3.77 -17.68 35.30
C GLY A 885 -3.84 -16.94 33.97
N VAL A 886 -3.07 -15.85 33.84
CA VAL A 886 -2.95 -15.15 32.55
C VAL A 886 -2.08 -15.97 31.59
N ILE A 887 -2.62 -16.27 30.42
CA ILE A 887 -1.90 -17.01 29.38
C ILE A 887 -1.04 -16.01 28.57
N PRO A 888 0.27 -16.27 28.36
CA PRO A 888 1.08 -15.43 27.49
C PRO A 888 0.47 -15.30 26.08
N GLY A 889 0.25 -14.06 25.63
CA GLY A 889 -0.43 -13.79 24.35
C GLY A 889 -1.93 -14.12 24.33
N GLY A 890 -2.52 -14.33 25.51
CA GLY A 890 -3.95 -14.61 25.69
C GLY A 890 -4.84 -13.39 25.48
N LEU A 891 -4.35 -12.18 25.77
CA LEU A 891 -5.05 -10.93 25.48
C LEU A 891 -4.79 -10.47 24.04
N ARG A 892 -5.88 -10.23 23.29
CA ARG A 892 -5.90 -9.81 21.88
C ARG A 892 -6.97 -8.74 21.66
N ALA A 893 -6.93 -8.07 20.52
CA ALA A 893 -7.88 -7.03 20.13
C ALA A 893 -9.35 -7.50 20.13
N ASN A 894 -9.59 -8.77 19.78
CA ASN A 894 -10.92 -9.36 19.67
C ASN A 894 -11.21 -10.44 20.73
N GLY A 895 -10.41 -10.54 21.80
CA GLY A 895 -10.63 -11.56 22.80
C GLY A 895 -9.57 -11.65 23.89
N GLU A 896 -9.89 -12.44 24.92
CA GLU A 896 -9.01 -12.71 26.05
C GLU A 896 -9.11 -14.18 26.44
N ARG A 897 -7.96 -14.82 26.69
CA ARG A 897 -7.88 -16.19 27.19
C ARG A 897 -7.20 -16.23 28.55
N VAL A 898 -7.85 -16.89 29.50
CA VAL A 898 -7.37 -17.08 30.86
C VAL A 898 -7.63 -18.51 31.34
N ALA A 899 -6.78 -18.99 32.25
CA ALA A 899 -7.10 -20.12 33.11
C ALA A 899 -7.66 -19.57 34.42
N PHE A 900 -8.56 -20.30 35.07
CA PHE A 900 -8.97 -19.95 36.43
C PHE A 900 -9.13 -21.20 37.28
N THR A 901 -8.97 -21.05 38.59
CA THR A 901 -9.37 -22.05 39.59
C THR A 901 -10.31 -21.40 40.57
N SER A 902 -11.53 -21.95 40.70
CA SER A 902 -12.53 -21.47 41.65
C SER A 902 -12.78 -22.47 42.77
N THR A 903 -12.88 -21.99 44.01
CA THR A 903 -13.23 -22.82 45.16
C THR A 903 -14.74 -22.97 45.37
N GLY A 904 -15.56 -22.11 44.77
CA GLY A 904 -17.04 -22.12 44.86
C GLY A 904 -17.75 -22.18 43.50
N ASP A 905 -19.03 -22.55 43.53
CA ASP A 905 -19.89 -22.71 42.33
C ASP A 905 -20.64 -21.43 41.91
N ASN A 906 -20.47 -20.34 42.65
CA ASN A 906 -21.21 -19.08 42.43
C ASN A 906 -20.31 -17.84 42.35
N ASN A 907 -19.06 -18.05 41.93
CA ASN A 907 -18.09 -16.98 41.74
C ASN A 907 -18.28 -16.32 40.36
N TRP A 908 -17.79 -15.10 40.22
CA TRP A 908 -17.96 -14.29 39.02
C TRP A 908 -16.63 -13.76 38.51
N ILE A 909 -16.51 -13.67 37.20
CA ILE A 909 -15.42 -12.93 36.54
C ILE A 909 -16.06 -11.77 35.77
N THR A 910 -15.56 -10.57 36.00
CA THR A 910 -15.93 -9.36 35.24
C THR A 910 -14.78 -8.92 34.37
N PHE A 911 -15.08 -8.62 33.10
CA PHE A 911 -14.16 -8.06 32.13
C PHE A 911 -14.38 -6.55 32.04
N ASN A 912 -13.32 -5.76 32.19
CA ASN A 912 -13.26 -4.33 31.91
C ASN A 912 -13.27 -4.08 30.40
N GLN A 913 -14.40 -4.41 29.79
CA GLN A 913 -14.62 -4.44 28.35
C GLN A 913 -16.09 -4.09 28.13
N PHE A 914 -16.38 -3.08 27.30
CA PHE A 914 -17.77 -2.72 26.98
C PHE A 914 -18.48 -3.88 26.31
N TYR A 915 -19.72 -4.13 26.72
CA TYR A 915 -20.60 -5.02 25.98
C TYR A 915 -21.04 -4.39 24.66
N TYR A 916 -21.05 -5.23 23.63
CA TYR A 916 -21.59 -4.96 22.30
C TYR A 916 -21.98 -6.30 21.66
N PRO A 917 -22.99 -6.37 20.76
CA PRO A 917 -23.40 -7.62 20.15
C PRO A 917 -22.23 -8.34 19.47
N GLY A 918 -22.09 -9.64 19.73
CA GLY A 918 -21.00 -10.48 19.21
C GLY A 918 -20.00 -10.94 20.26
N TRP A 919 -19.89 -10.26 21.41
CA TRP A 919 -19.09 -10.78 22.52
C TRP A 919 -19.72 -12.05 23.09
N ARG A 920 -18.90 -13.09 23.25
CA ARG A 920 -19.27 -14.39 23.80
C ARG A 920 -18.16 -14.92 24.69
N VAL A 921 -18.53 -15.73 25.67
CA VAL A 921 -17.57 -16.34 26.60
C VAL A 921 -17.70 -17.85 26.50
N TYR A 922 -16.57 -18.53 26.29
CA TYR A 922 -16.52 -19.97 26.08
C TYR A 922 -15.63 -20.67 27.11
N PHE A 923 -16.01 -21.88 27.50
CA PHE A 923 -15.06 -22.86 28.01
C PHE A 923 -14.24 -23.44 26.88
N VAL A 924 -12.93 -23.55 27.09
CA VAL A 924 -12.02 -24.16 26.11
C VAL A 924 -11.16 -25.25 26.75
N LYS A 925 -10.62 -26.14 25.92
CA LYS A 925 -9.63 -27.12 26.41
C LYS A 925 -8.34 -26.42 26.86
N PRO A 926 -7.62 -26.99 27.85
CA PRO A 926 -6.31 -26.50 28.26
C PRO A 926 -5.38 -26.31 27.05
N PHE A 927 -4.74 -25.15 26.98
CA PHE A 927 -3.79 -24.79 25.92
C PHE A 927 -4.34 -24.87 24.47
N SER A 928 -5.67 -24.94 24.28
CA SER A 928 -6.33 -25.05 22.98
C SER A 928 -7.43 -24.00 22.80
N ALA A 929 -7.80 -23.70 21.55
CA ALA A 929 -8.94 -22.84 21.21
C ALA A 929 -10.24 -23.64 20.97
N GLU A 930 -10.22 -24.95 21.22
CA GLU A 930 -11.38 -25.83 21.08
C GLU A 930 -12.43 -25.52 22.14
N ILE A 931 -13.63 -25.14 21.69
CA ILE A 931 -14.76 -24.76 22.54
C ILE A 931 -15.46 -26.00 23.09
N ILE A 932 -15.68 -26.03 24.39
CA ILE A 932 -16.38 -27.10 25.13
C ILE A 932 -17.81 -26.67 25.50
N GLY A 933 -18.02 -25.38 25.75
CA GLY A 933 -19.32 -24.82 26.11
C GLY A 933 -19.31 -23.29 26.08
N GLU A 934 -20.49 -22.68 26.16
CA GLU A 934 -20.68 -21.21 26.19
C GLU A 934 -21.29 -20.80 27.54
N LEU A 935 -20.82 -19.68 28.10
CA LEU A 935 -21.32 -19.08 29.32
C LEU A 935 -22.18 -17.85 29.01
N PRO A 936 -23.33 -17.66 29.69
CA PRO A 936 -24.15 -16.48 29.51
C PRO A 936 -23.46 -15.24 30.09
N ILE A 937 -23.49 -14.14 29.34
CA ILE A 937 -22.97 -12.84 29.78
C ILE A 937 -24.08 -12.05 30.48
N GLN A 938 -23.77 -11.53 31.66
CA GLN A 938 -24.55 -10.49 32.34
C GLN A 938 -23.87 -9.14 32.14
N ILE A 939 -24.65 -8.11 31.84
CA ILE A 939 -24.15 -6.74 31.66
C ILE A 939 -24.30 -6.01 33.00
N VAL A 940 -23.20 -5.49 33.52
CA VAL A 940 -23.14 -4.93 34.89
C VAL A 940 -22.43 -3.58 34.95
N GLY A 941 -22.83 -2.79 35.95
CA GLY A 941 -22.23 -1.49 36.27
C GLY A 941 -22.57 -0.38 35.27
N GLU A 942 -22.12 0.83 35.59
CA GLU A 942 -22.38 2.05 34.80
C GLU A 942 -21.66 2.04 33.44
N TYR A 943 -20.60 1.25 33.32
CA TYR A 943 -19.82 1.08 32.10
C TYR A 943 -20.29 -0.10 31.22
N GLY A 944 -21.42 -0.75 31.53
CA GLY A 944 -21.94 -1.85 30.70
C GLY A 944 -20.94 -3.00 30.51
N ARG A 945 -20.22 -3.37 31.58
CA ARG A 945 -19.15 -4.39 31.57
C ARG A 945 -19.74 -5.79 31.50
N MET A 946 -18.96 -6.74 31.00
CA MET A 946 -19.37 -8.13 30.87
C MET A 946 -18.97 -8.94 32.10
N ARG A 947 -19.93 -9.62 32.73
CA ARG A 947 -19.73 -10.50 33.87
C ARG A 947 -20.28 -11.89 33.57
N VAL A 948 -19.54 -12.93 33.97
CA VAL A 948 -19.92 -14.35 33.76
C VAL A 948 -19.77 -15.15 35.04
N GLN A 949 -20.70 -16.08 35.25
CA GLN A 949 -20.66 -17.00 36.39
C GLN A 949 -19.70 -18.13 36.09
N ILE A 950 -18.81 -18.45 37.03
CA ILE A 950 -17.83 -19.53 36.89
C ILE A 950 -18.09 -20.67 37.88
N PRO A 951 -17.99 -21.94 37.45
CA PRO A 951 -18.16 -23.11 38.31
C PRO A 951 -16.89 -23.37 39.14
N ARG A 952 -17.02 -24.23 40.16
CA ARG A 952 -15.88 -24.72 40.93
C ARG A 952 -14.91 -25.54 40.06
N GLY A 953 -13.63 -25.50 40.42
CA GLY A 953 -12.56 -26.27 39.80
C GLY A 953 -11.66 -25.45 38.89
N GLU A 954 -10.73 -26.14 38.24
CA GLU A 954 -9.78 -25.55 37.29
C GLU A 954 -10.31 -25.64 35.85
N HIS A 955 -10.43 -24.50 35.18
CA HIS A 955 -10.99 -24.39 33.84
C HIS A 955 -10.26 -23.33 33.00
N TRP A 956 -10.47 -23.36 31.68
CA TRP A 956 -9.96 -22.35 30.75
C TRP A 956 -11.12 -21.63 30.09
N LEU A 957 -11.02 -20.31 30.03
CA LEU A 957 -12.05 -19.42 29.54
C LEU A 957 -11.51 -18.57 28.39
N MET A 958 -12.35 -18.38 27.37
CA MET A 958 -12.06 -17.54 26.22
C MET A 958 -13.21 -16.55 25.99
N LEU A 959 -12.96 -15.27 26.25
CA LEU A 959 -13.77 -14.16 25.76
C LEU A 959 -13.42 -13.94 24.28
N ARG A 960 -14.42 -13.90 23.39
CA ARG A 960 -14.19 -13.71 21.95
C ARG A 960 -15.28 -12.83 21.34
N PHE A 961 -14.87 -11.93 20.45
CA PHE A 961 -15.77 -11.11 19.67
C PHE A 961 -16.10 -11.80 18.34
N ASP A 962 -17.26 -12.45 18.30
CA ASP A 962 -17.76 -13.22 17.17
C ASP A 962 -18.64 -12.39 16.21
N ASP A 963 -18.76 -12.89 14.98
CA ASP A 963 -19.70 -12.33 14.02
C ASP A 963 -21.15 -12.62 14.42
N THR A 964 -21.99 -11.59 14.33
CA THR A 964 -23.44 -11.70 14.44
C THR A 964 -24.03 -12.19 13.11
N PRO A 965 -25.30 -12.67 13.09
CA PRO A 965 -25.98 -13.00 11.84
C PRO A 965 -26.01 -11.81 10.85
N VAL A 966 -26.12 -10.58 11.36
CA VAL A 966 -26.10 -9.35 10.56
C VAL A 966 -24.75 -9.18 9.84
N ARG A 967 -23.64 -9.34 10.56
CA ARG A 967 -22.28 -9.28 10.00
C ARG A 967 -22.04 -10.40 8.99
N ALA A 968 -22.49 -11.61 9.30
CA ALA A 968 -22.38 -12.75 8.39
C ALA A 968 -23.15 -12.53 7.08
N ILE A 969 -24.39 -12.01 7.15
CA ILE A 969 -25.19 -11.67 5.96
C ILE A 969 -24.50 -10.57 5.14
N GLY A 970 -24.00 -9.52 5.80
CA GLY A 970 -23.24 -8.46 5.13
C GLY A 970 -22.00 -8.99 4.39
N ALA A 971 -21.24 -9.87 5.04
CA ALA A 971 -20.08 -10.52 4.45
C ALA A 971 -20.45 -11.43 3.27
N LEU A 972 -21.54 -12.20 3.38
CA LEU A 972 -22.03 -13.06 2.29
C LEU A 972 -22.48 -12.26 1.06
N ILE A 973 -23.21 -11.16 1.26
CA ILE A 973 -23.64 -10.27 0.17
C ILE A 973 -22.43 -9.63 -0.51
N SER A 974 -21.47 -9.10 0.26
CA SER A 974 -20.22 -8.57 -0.29
C SER A 974 -19.46 -9.62 -1.08
N ALA A 975 -19.32 -10.84 -0.56
CA ALA A 975 -18.64 -11.93 -1.25
C ALA A 975 -19.35 -12.28 -2.58
N ALA A 976 -20.68 -12.39 -2.57
CA ALA A 976 -21.48 -12.64 -3.78
C ALA A 976 -21.33 -11.51 -4.81
N SER A 977 -21.35 -10.25 -4.37
CA SER A 977 -21.15 -9.08 -5.22
C SER A 977 -19.75 -9.01 -5.81
N VAL A 978 -18.71 -9.35 -5.04
CA VAL A 978 -17.32 -9.47 -5.54
C VAL A 978 -17.23 -10.57 -6.60
N LEU A 979 -17.81 -11.74 -6.34
CA LEU A 979 -17.83 -12.85 -7.31
C LEU A 979 -18.59 -12.46 -8.60
N LEU A 980 -19.70 -11.74 -8.48
CA LEU A 980 -20.46 -11.23 -9.62
C LEU A 980 -19.64 -10.21 -10.43
N ALA A 981 -19.01 -9.24 -9.76
CA ALA A 981 -18.14 -8.25 -10.38
C ALA A 981 -16.96 -8.91 -11.13
N LEU A 982 -16.30 -9.89 -10.50
CA LEU A 982 -15.23 -10.68 -11.12
C LEU A 982 -15.75 -11.50 -12.30
N GLY A 983 -16.93 -12.11 -12.18
CA GLY A 983 -17.60 -12.84 -13.25
C GLY A 983 -17.88 -11.97 -14.47
N ILE A 984 -18.38 -10.75 -14.26
CA ILE A 984 -18.62 -9.75 -15.31
C ILE A 984 -17.30 -9.38 -16.00
N LEU A 985 -16.25 -9.11 -15.22
CA LEU A 985 -14.91 -8.76 -15.75
C LEU A 985 -14.32 -9.90 -16.58
N ILE A 986 -14.37 -11.13 -16.08
CA ILE A 986 -13.86 -12.33 -16.77
C ILE A 986 -14.64 -12.56 -18.07
N TRP A 987 -15.97 -12.38 -18.04
CA TRP A 987 -16.79 -12.50 -19.24
C TRP A 987 -16.37 -11.48 -20.29
N GLU A 988 -16.20 -10.21 -19.90
CA GLU A 988 -15.81 -9.15 -20.83
C GLU A 988 -14.46 -9.43 -21.49
N ILE A 989 -13.46 -9.86 -20.71
CA ILE A 989 -12.14 -10.26 -21.22
C ILE A 989 -12.27 -11.41 -22.24
N ARG A 990 -13.18 -12.37 -22.02
CA ARG A 990 -13.40 -13.48 -22.96
C ARG A 990 -14.05 -13.01 -24.27
N VAL A 991 -14.98 -12.06 -24.20
CA VAL A 991 -15.66 -11.51 -25.39
C VAL A 991 -14.68 -10.74 -26.25
N GLN A 992 -13.88 -9.85 -25.65
CA GLN A 992 -12.85 -9.08 -26.37
C GLN A 992 -11.78 -9.97 -27.02
N ARG A 993 -11.40 -11.07 -26.37
CA ARG A 993 -10.47 -12.05 -26.97
C ARG A 993 -11.08 -12.76 -28.18
N LYS A 994 -12.37 -13.11 -28.14
CA LYS A 994 -13.06 -13.75 -29.28
C LYS A 994 -13.22 -12.79 -30.46
N SER A 995 -13.51 -11.51 -30.21
CA SER A 995 -13.59 -10.51 -31.29
C SER A 995 -12.22 -10.30 -31.94
N HIS A 996 -11.14 -10.15 -31.16
CA HIS A 996 -9.79 -10.03 -31.70
C HIS A 996 -9.34 -11.28 -32.47
N ALA A 997 -9.64 -12.49 -31.98
CA ALA A 997 -9.31 -13.73 -32.68
C ALA A 997 -10.11 -13.92 -33.98
N ARG A 998 -11.32 -13.33 -34.08
CA ARG A 998 -12.11 -13.32 -35.31
C ARG A 998 -11.66 -12.23 -36.29
N ALA A 999 -11.15 -11.11 -35.81
CA ALA A 999 -10.61 -10.05 -36.66
C ALA A 999 -9.19 -10.37 -37.19
N ALA A 1000 -8.47 -11.27 -36.52
CA ALA A 1000 -7.16 -11.77 -36.95
C ALA A 1000 -7.22 -13.03 -37.84
N ARG A 1001 -8.41 -13.59 -38.05
CA ARG A 1001 -8.71 -14.65 -39.03
C ARG A 1001 -9.40 -14.01 -40.21
#